data_AF-A0A960W4C1-F1
#
_entry.id   AF-A0A960W4C1-F1
#
_cell.length_a   1.000
_cell.length_b   1.000
_cell.length_c   1.000
_cell.angle_alpha   90.00
_cell.angle_beta   90.00
_cell.angle_gamma   90.00
#
_symmetry.space_group_name_H-M   'P 1'
#
loop_
_entity.id
_entity.type
_entity.pdbx_description
1 polymer ?
#
loop_
_entity_poly.entity_id
_entity_poly.type
_entity_poly.pdbx_seq_one_letter_code
_entity_poly.pdbx_strand_id
1 'polypeptide(L)'
;MLYLFIIVSLLFGCQKHPKNPFFFFPEDDLQAIQLTYGERNESSNNQSKEVVYWGPTYEVYENRICLKSHKGTFVSQEWGPTLQICFENSIESEALLETALERLKFQHTSDNRPEGVLKFEDSEAYFSFYTLSELTKKIRDATIQKAFIGDGTLSKELSKKIDLSSFYTTALSGGKSVETGFAAPYFSLFGFADFILVAFPTNNLTLTPRANHYLTIQLSLTEKIASQLEEFFAKIETENLKFQNQCQNLDLEPSEFFLSGSFPSKKYLEFYNPLADSPLCVKQYYIHKDDEVFVVQNPSGFVLPNATKLFIEESSPMQGIAIDSGFWSYIYRTNLIGVFSAQKNQEKITLPSEHDYKWEDNGFAFYPKNDMNCSSILQIYSGLDSLCGDPGIHSEIQKTDGMCRPQDFVLTETNPTGILRSEKIDGNLKFIELQYIGNSTCDPSSLKVKIDESLVPMFSSQKLVSPQKVILIGNSESFLNLPSIINRNIDSLNPNSKIQLTDSNNVHTLFSGLDENRFTITRDGKGTIHSLLPINGRWFHHPVYHSKHLYPEEVGFHYMSPGEIVNVQNYKPDNSEVFINEISWMGSYKGSEAVANDRFIELFTKNIGSLDVEIITDTHNDFFSFPVMESENFTVLSKQSLTCFPDVPTVSHTSFSLNTKDTTLKVYNTFGGNLITQIVYSPTLGHGFNSSVLKLRKSYGFSGFHDLYVNSSKSLFSSFITDNCLENTFATPGEGNEFEPFLVSDSIEGNLYHYYLIKSNKQEISSVKITHYNYDRTYQKEINVPVQKDEFARINVPVDSSWQDTLIYQSMENSSDIKLYNLDGLYIEALRPHPQNSQNEWVLLCNRGNKTIDISDYEIEDNASTDGITTYLSRKGVSLPSGLQAGMFDGGNFLITQGQCAYLLDPDASNITLQEVGNPPTLVLTTSSTSTIGNGISKTDTLDLFKWKGGNRIHIHSFGNKYSHSPFSITAELDEIIRLKEGKRGEVSSDYEVIK
;
A
#
# COMPACT_ATOMS: atom_id res chain seq x y z
N MET A 1 -74.74 -39.16 28.86
CA MET A 1 -73.29 -38.98 29.09
C MET A 1 -72.51 -39.90 28.12
N LEU A 2 -72.49 -39.51 26.84
CA LEU A 2 -71.56 -39.91 25.75
C LEU A 2 -71.92 -39.17 24.43
N TYR A 3 -72.97 -38.34 24.44
CA TYR A 3 -73.44 -37.55 23.28
C TYR A 3 -73.25 -36.03 23.41
N LEU A 4 -72.66 -35.55 24.51
CA LEU A 4 -72.43 -34.11 24.76
C LEU A 4 -70.96 -33.68 24.60
N PHE A 5 -70.03 -34.63 24.38
CA PHE A 5 -68.60 -34.35 24.24
C PHE A 5 -68.13 -34.25 22.77
N ILE A 6 -68.96 -34.69 21.81
CA ILE A 6 -68.64 -34.62 20.37
C ILE A 6 -69.09 -33.28 19.75
N ILE A 7 -70.01 -32.55 20.43
CA ILE A 7 -70.61 -31.32 19.88
C ILE A 7 -69.85 -30.04 20.30
N VAL A 8 -68.93 -30.10 21.26
CA VAL A 8 -68.16 -28.91 21.73
C VAL A 8 -66.75 -28.82 21.11
N SER A 9 -66.23 -29.88 20.48
CA SER A 9 -64.83 -29.92 20.01
C SER A 9 -64.64 -29.85 18.49
N LEU A 10 -65.68 -29.59 17.70
CA LEU A 10 -65.52 -29.13 16.30
C LEU A 10 -65.76 -27.62 16.15
N LEU A 11 -65.76 -26.90 17.27
CA LEU A 11 -65.83 -25.43 17.37
C LEU A 11 -64.46 -24.73 17.34
N PHE A 12 -63.35 -25.40 17.01
CA PHE A 12 -62.07 -24.74 16.73
C PHE A 12 -61.40 -25.35 15.50
N GLY A 13 -61.47 -24.64 14.38
CA GLY A 13 -60.77 -24.99 13.14
C GLY A 13 -61.39 -24.38 11.89
N CYS A 14 -61.31 -23.06 11.76
CA CYS A 14 -61.56 -22.26 10.54
C CYS A 14 -62.99 -22.21 9.97
N GLN A 15 -63.80 -21.28 10.52
CA GLN A 15 -64.88 -20.62 9.78
C GLN A 15 -64.41 -19.28 9.23
N LYS A 16 -64.70 -19.05 7.94
CA LYS A 16 -65.42 -17.92 7.33
C LYS A 16 -64.90 -17.75 5.89
N HIS A 17 -65.69 -17.63 4.84
CA HIS A 17 -67.14 -17.59 4.61
C HIS A 17 -67.35 -17.73 3.07
N PRO A 18 -68.57 -17.72 2.51
CA PRO A 18 -68.97 -18.68 1.49
C PRO A 18 -69.48 -18.05 0.16
N LYS A 19 -69.83 -18.92 -0.81
CA LYS A 19 -70.74 -18.67 -1.96
C LYS A 19 -70.28 -17.66 -3.04
N ASN A 20 -69.93 -18.15 -4.23
CA ASN A 20 -70.83 -18.12 -5.39
C ASN A 20 -70.24 -18.89 -6.60
N PRO A 21 -71.09 -19.47 -7.48
CA PRO A 21 -70.68 -20.23 -8.66
C PRO A 21 -70.69 -19.33 -9.91
N PHE A 22 -69.58 -18.71 -10.29
CA PHE A 22 -69.45 -17.84 -11.48
C PHE A 22 -67.93 -17.59 -11.64
N PHE A 23 -67.21 -17.78 -12.74
CA PHE A 23 -67.48 -18.06 -14.15
C PHE A 23 -66.44 -19.11 -14.60
N PHE A 24 -66.84 -20.16 -15.32
CA PHE A 24 -65.99 -20.62 -16.41
C PHE A 24 -66.06 -19.49 -17.44
N PHE A 25 -65.03 -18.65 -17.51
CA PHE A 25 -64.88 -17.79 -18.68
C PHE A 25 -64.62 -18.73 -19.86
N PRO A 26 -65.40 -18.65 -20.95
CA PRO A 26 -65.01 -19.29 -22.19
C PRO A 26 -63.67 -18.68 -22.63
N GLU A 27 -62.74 -19.50 -23.13
CA GLU A 27 -61.58 -19.07 -23.92
C GLU A 27 -62.00 -18.53 -25.31
N ASP A 28 -63.08 -17.75 -25.37
CA ASP A 28 -63.61 -17.18 -26.61
C ASP A 28 -63.08 -15.74 -26.74
N ASP A 29 -62.49 -15.45 -27.91
CA ASP A 29 -61.93 -14.16 -28.38
C ASP A 29 -60.48 -13.80 -28.02
N LEU A 30 -59.57 -14.77 -28.09
CA LEU A 30 -58.16 -14.45 -28.39
C LEU A 30 -58.08 -14.00 -29.86
N GLN A 31 -57.99 -12.68 -30.07
CA GLN A 31 -57.90 -12.02 -31.37
C GLN A 31 -56.70 -12.55 -32.18
N ALA A 32 -56.85 -12.65 -33.51
CA ALA A 32 -55.82 -13.19 -34.38
C ALA A 32 -54.54 -12.32 -34.41
N ILE A 33 -54.70 -11.00 -34.31
CA ILE A 33 -53.61 -10.08 -33.95
C ILE A 33 -54.04 -9.32 -32.71
N GLN A 34 -53.13 -9.22 -31.74
CA GLN A 34 -53.30 -8.40 -30.54
C GLN A 34 -52.09 -7.47 -30.41
N LEU A 35 -52.37 -6.18 -30.33
CA LEU A 35 -51.39 -5.11 -30.15
C LEU A 35 -51.77 -4.33 -28.89
N THR A 36 -50.87 -4.24 -27.92
CA THR A 36 -51.10 -3.47 -26.69
C THR A 36 -49.97 -2.48 -26.44
N TYR A 37 -50.28 -1.41 -25.70
CA TYR A 37 -49.34 -0.38 -25.27
C TYR A 37 -49.82 0.22 -23.94
N GLY A 38 -48.95 0.26 -22.93
CA GLY A 38 -49.23 0.91 -21.64
C GLY A 38 -50.23 0.20 -20.72
N GLU A 39 -50.49 -1.10 -20.90
CA GLU A 39 -51.43 -1.86 -20.06
C GLU A 39 -50.73 -2.72 -19.01
N ARG A 40 -50.86 -2.33 -17.74
CA ARG A 40 -50.44 -3.14 -16.60
C ARG A 40 -51.25 -4.42 -16.52
N ASN A 41 -50.62 -5.58 -16.67
CA ASN A 41 -51.27 -6.87 -16.47
C ASN A 41 -51.51 -7.12 -14.97
N GLU A 42 -52.71 -6.80 -14.46
CA GLU A 42 -53.07 -7.02 -13.04
C GLU A 42 -53.12 -8.51 -12.61
N SER A 43 -53.01 -9.45 -13.55
CA SER A 43 -53.18 -10.90 -13.34
C SER A 43 -51.91 -11.67 -12.95
N SER A 44 -50.73 -11.03 -12.88
CA SER A 44 -49.42 -11.71 -12.75
C SER A 44 -48.93 -11.94 -11.31
N ASN A 45 -49.71 -11.56 -10.28
CA ASN A 45 -49.27 -11.57 -8.88
C ASN A 45 -48.94 -12.95 -8.25
N ASN A 46 -48.95 -14.06 -9.00
CA ASN A 46 -48.69 -15.40 -8.44
C ASN A 46 -48.04 -16.42 -9.39
N GLN A 47 -47.43 -16.03 -10.51
CA GLN A 47 -46.70 -16.99 -11.35
C GLN A 47 -45.22 -17.09 -10.96
N SER A 48 -44.73 -18.32 -10.81
CA SER A 48 -43.31 -18.63 -10.64
C SER A 48 -42.49 -17.97 -11.74
N LYS A 49 -41.39 -17.30 -11.35
CA LYS A 49 -40.43 -16.64 -12.24
C LYS A 49 -39.89 -17.64 -13.28
N GLU A 50 -40.52 -17.72 -14.45
CA GLU A 50 -40.03 -18.49 -15.58
C GLU A 50 -38.75 -17.84 -16.15
N VAL A 51 -37.98 -18.64 -16.89
CA VAL A 51 -36.82 -18.18 -17.67
C VAL A 51 -37.31 -17.11 -18.66
N VAL A 52 -36.81 -15.89 -18.50
CA VAL A 52 -37.15 -14.77 -19.37
C VAL A 52 -36.46 -14.96 -20.71
N TYR A 53 -37.22 -14.90 -21.80
CA TYR A 53 -36.66 -14.96 -23.15
C TYR A 53 -36.94 -13.67 -23.92
N TRP A 54 -35.87 -13.07 -24.48
CA TRP A 54 -35.97 -11.88 -25.29
C TRP A 54 -36.06 -12.11 -26.79
N GLY A 55 -36.94 -11.36 -27.45
CA GLY A 55 -37.22 -11.48 -28.87
C GLY A 55 -38.39 -12.43 -29.14
N PRO A 56 -38.75 -12.63 -30.42
CA PRO A 56 -39.97 -13.35 -30.77
C PRO A 56 -39.96 -14.80 -30.24
N THR A 57 -41.09 -15.22 -29.68
CA THR A 57 -41.34 -16.56 -29.12
C THR A 57 -42.69 -17.06 -29.58
N TYR A 58 -42.94 -18.37 -29.58
CA TYR A 58 -44.29 -18.89 -29.80
C TYR A 58 -44.81 -19.67 -28.60
N GLU A 59 -46.13 -19.71 -28.48
CA GLU A 59 -46.86 -20.56 -27.56
C GLU A 59 -47.86 -21.41 -28.33
N VAL A 60 -47.93 -22.69 -27.99
CA VAL A 60 -48.82 -23.67 -28.63
C VAL A 60 -50.05 -23.87 -27.76
N TYR A 61 -51.22 -23.76 -28.38
CA TYR A 61 -52.53 -24.04 -27.81
C TYR A 61 -53.21 -25.14 -28.64
N GLU A 62 -54.30 -25.75 -28.13
CA GLU A 62 -54.94 -26.89 -28.79
C GLU A 62 -55.23 -26.65 -30.29
N ASN A 63 -55.77 -25.48 -30.66
CA ASN A 63 -56.16 -25.17 -32.05
C ASN A 63 -55.34 -24.05 -32.72
N ARG A 64 -54.38 -23.44 -32.01
CA ARG A 64 -53.62 -22.28 -32.52
C ARG A 64 -52.19 -22.24 -32.01
N ILE A 65 -51.31 -21.60 -32.77
CA ILE A 65 -49.94 -21.28 -32.35
C ILE A 65 -49.76 -19.76 -32.40
N CYS A 66 -49.41 -19.15 -31.28
CA CYS A 66 -49.33 -17.69 -31.17
C CYS A 66 -47.88 -17.23 -31.05
N LEU A 67 -47.40 -16.51 -32.06
CA LEU A 67 -46.14 -15.79 -32.03
C LEU A 67 -46.29 -14.50 -31.23
N LYS A 68 -45.52 -14.37 -30.16
CA LYS A 68 -45.42 -13.19 -29.30
C LYS A 68 -44.10 -12.47 -29.54
N SER A 69 -44.09 -11.17 -29.31
CA SER A 69 -42.88 -10.34 -29.38
C SER A 69 -41.82 -10.68 -28.33
N HIS A 70 -42.19 -11.31 -27.21
CA HIS A 70 -41.33 -11.77 -26.12
C HIS A 70 -42.08 -12.73 -25.18
N LYS A 71 -41.35 -13.43 -24.29
CA LYS A 71 -41.91 -14.31 -23.23
C LYS A 71 -41.31 -13.97 -21.85
N GLY A 72 -42.17 -13.83 -20.83
CA GLY A 72 -41.81 -13.54 -19.44
C GLY A 72 -42.46 -12.26 -18.90
N THR A 73 -42.26 -11.95 -17.62
CA THR A 73 -42.73 -10.73 -16.96
C THR A 73 -41.58 -9.99 -16.25
N PHE A 74 -41.13 -8.88 -16.84
CA PHE A 74 -40.46 -7.81 -16.09
C PHE A 74 -41.48 -6.76 -15.69
N VAL A 75 -41.32 -6.12 -14.53
CA VAL A 75 -42.17 -4.99 -14.14
C VAL A 75 -42.11 -3.86 -15.16
N SER A 76 -40.96 -3.68 -15.83
CA SER A 76 -40.80 -2.72 -16.94
C SER A 76 -41.47 -3.15 -18.25
N GLN A 77 -41.75 -4.44 -18.45
CA GLN A 77 -42.49 -4.95 -19.62
C GLN A 77 -43.98 -4.61 -19.57
N GLU A 78 -44.53 -4.32 -18.39
CA GLU A 78 -45.96 -4.02 -18.18
C GLU A 78 -46.40 -2.71 -18.87
N TRP A 79 -45.47 -1.87 -19.32
CA TRP A 79 -45.79 -0.52 -19.81
C TRP A 79 -45.45 -0.27 -21.28
N GLY A 80 -44.81 -1.23 -21.98
CA GLY A 80 -44.33 -1.09 -23.35
C GLY A 80 -45.25 -1.66 -24.44
N PRO A 81 -44.87 -1.57 -25.73
CA PRO A 81 -45.62 -2.16 -26.83
C PRO A 81 -45.46 -3.69 -26.84
N THR A 82 -46.56 -4.42 -26.97
CA THR A 82 -46.55 -5.88 -27.16
C THR A 82 -47.32 -6.27 -28.41
N LEU A 83 -46.84 -7.32 -29.09
CA LEU A 83 -47.46 -7.91 -30.26
C LEU A 83 -47.65 -9.41 -30.05
N GLN A 84 -48.83 -9.89 -30.39
CA GLN A 84 -49.16 -11.31 -30.54
C GLN A 84 -49.88 -11.53 -31.87
N ILE A 85 -49.47 -12.56 -32.60
CA ILE A 85 -50.09 -13.02 -33.86
C ILE A 85 -50.34 -14.51 -33.74
N CYS A 86 -51.58 -14.95 -33.90
CA CYS A 86 -51.97 -16.35 -33.80
C CYS A 86 -52.29 -16.97 -35.17
N PHE A 87 -51.75 -18.16 -35.41
CA PHE A 87 -51.92 -18.96 -36.63
C PHE A 87 -52.64 -20.27 -36.31
N GLU A 88 -53.13 -20.98 -37.33
CA GLU A 88 -53.65 -22.34 -37.16
C GLU A 88 -52.56 -23.28 -36.60
N ASN A 89 -52.91 -24.12 -35.62
CA ASN A 89 -51.96 -25.11 -35.10
C ASN A 89 -51.84 -26.31 -36.05
N SER A 90 -50.67 -26.48 -36.68
CA SER A 90 -50.29 -27.67 -37.43
C SER A 90 -48.83 -28.03 -37.17
N ILE A 91 -48.45 -29.29 -37.42
CA ILE A 91 -47.06 -29.76 -37.30
C ILE A 91 -46.14 -28.93 -38.21
N GLU A 92 -46.59 -28.55 -39.41
CA GLU A 92 -45.78 -27.68 -40.29
C GLU A 92 -45.63 -26.26 -39.73
N SER A 93 -46.67 -25.75 -39.08
CA SER A 93 -46.68 -24.40 -38.50
C SER A 93 -45.72 -24.29 -37.32
N GLU A 94 -45.71 -25.28 -36.44
CA GLU A 94 -44.77 -25.37 -35.32
C GLU A 94 -43.32 -25.50 -35.81
N ALA A 95 -43.06 -26.42 -36.75
CA ALA A 95 -41.71 -26.64 -37.29
C ALA A 95 -41.15 -25.41 -38.02
N LEU A 96 -41.98 -24.68 -38.79
CA LEU A 96 -41.56 -23.46 -39.45
C LEU A 96 -41.21 -22.36 -38.46
N LEU A 97 -42.05 -22.16 -37.43
CA LEU A 97 -41.81 -21.15 -36.39
C LEU A 97 -40.57 -21.47 -35.56
N GLU A 98 -40.40 -22.72 -35.14
CA GLU A 98 -39.20 -23.18 -34.43
C GLU A 98 -37.94 -22.90 -35.25
N THR A 99 -37.91 -23.35 -36.51
CA THR A 99 -36.78 -23.14 -37.43
C THR A 99 -36.49 -21.66 -37.66
N ALA A 100 -37.53 -20.84 -37.87
CA ALA A 100 -37.37 -19.41 -38.09
C ALA A 100 -36.79 -18.69 -36.86
N LEU A 101 -37.28 -19.01 -35.66
CA LEU A 101 -36.80 -18.39 -34.42
C LEU A 101 -35.40 -18.85 -34.05
N GLU A 102 -35.08 -20.14 -34.16
CA GLU A 102 -33.70 -20.62 -33.98
C GLU A 102 -32.74 -19.93 -34.95
N ARG A 103 -33.16 -19.77 -36.21
CA ARG A 103 -32.36 -19.09 -37.23
C ARG A 103 -32.13 -17.62 -36.91
N LEU A 104 -33.15 -16.92 -36.40
CA LEU A 104 -33.03 -15.52 -35.99
C LEU A 104 -32.04 -15.33 -34.82
N LYS A 105 -31.89 -16.34 -33.94
CA LYS A 105 -30.96 -16.34 -32.80
C LYS A 105 -29.51 -16.64 -33.19
N PHE A 106 -29.29 -17.75 -33.91
CA PHE A 106 -27.94 -18.34 -34.09
C PHE A 106 -27.31 -18.10 -35.47
N GLN A 107 -28.06 -17.49 -36.38
CA GLN A 107 -27.81 -17.36 -37.81
C GLN A 107 -26.42 -17.79 -38.33
N HIS A 108 -26.30 -19.06 -38.73
CA HIS A 108 -25.22 -19.50 -39.60
C HIS A 108 -25.35 -18.83 -40.97
N THR A 109 -24.24 -18.49 -41.61
CA THR A 109 -24.14 -17.83 -42.92
C THR A 109 -24.67 -18.65 -44.12
N SER A 110 -25.48 -19.70 -43.91
CA SER A 110 -25.95 -20.56 -45.01
C SER A 110 -27.12 -19.97 -45.80
N ASP A 111 -27.17 -20.25 -47.10
CA ASP A 111 -28.19 -19.82 -48.06
C ASP A 111 -29.62 -20.35 -47.79
N ASN A 112 -29.82 -21.20 -46.78
CA ASN A 112 -31.15 -21.67 -46.38
C ASN A 112 -31.86 -20.62 -45.52
N ARG A 113 -32.63 -19.74 -46.16
CA ARG A 113 -33.61 -18.85 -45.52
C ARG A 113 -34.90 -19.64 -45.27
N PRO A 114 -35.36 -19.82 -44.03
CA PRO A 114 -36.65 -20.46 -43.77
C PRO A 114 -37.76 -19.51 -44.24
N GLU A 115 -38.33 -19.82 -45.40
CA GLU A 115 -39.46 -19.11 -46.00
C GLU A 115 -40.66 -20.06 -46.04
N GLY A 116 -41.86 -19.53 -45.81
CA GLY A 116 -43.06 -20.35 -45.77
C GLY A 116 -44.34 -19.53 -45.65
N VAL A 117 -45.46 -20.24 -45.70
CA VAL A 117 -46.80 -19.65 -45.60
C VAL A 117 -47.54 -20.34 -44.46
N LEU A 118 -48.06 -19.55 -43.53
CA LEU A 118 -48.95 -20.04 -42.47
C LEU A 118 -50.38 -19.57 -42.73
N LYS A 119 -51.34 -20.39 -42.33
CA LYS A 119 -52.75 -20.00 -42.35
C LYS A 119 -53.08 -19.10 -41.17
N PHE A 120 -53.80 -18.02 -41.47
CA PHE A 120 -54.17 -16.98 -40.52
C PHE A 120 -55.60 -16.54 -40.85
N GLU A 121 -56.56 -16.80 -39.95
CA GLU A 121 -58.00 -16.60 -40.22
C GLU A 121 -58.39 -17.19 -41.61
N ASP A 122 -59.11 -16.43 -42.46
CA ASP A 122 -59.45 -16.78 -43.85
C ASP A 122 -58.36 -16.32 -44.86
N SER A 123 -57.09 -16.21 -44.45
CA SER A 123 -55.99 -15.63 -45.23
C SER A 123 -54.65 -16.34 -45.01
N GLU A 124 -53.61 -15.87 -45.71
CA GLU A 124 -52.25 -16.40 -45.65
C GLU A 124 -51.26 -15.37 -45.06
N ALA A 125 -50.34 -15.85 -44.24
CA ALA A 125 -49.23 -15.11 -43.65
C ALA A 125 -47.91 -15.56 -44.28
N TYR A 126 -47.19 -14.65 -44.93
CA TYR A 126 -45.93 -14.97 -45.61
C TYR A 126 -44.73 -14.67 -44.70
N PHE A 127 -43.92 -15.70 -44.44
CA PHE A 127 -42.70 -15.63 -43.64
C PHE A 127 -41.49 -15.48 -44.56
N SER A 128 -40.66 -14.48 -44.32
CA SER A 128 -39.45 -14.23 -45.12
C SER A 128 -38.31 -13.67 -44.28
N PHE A 129 -37.06 -13.95 -44.67
CA PHE A 129 -35.87 -13.37 -44.06
C PHE A 129 -35.24 -12.34 -44.99
N TYR A 130 -35.28 -11.08 -44.57
CA TYR A 130 -34.65 -9.99 -45.31
C TYR A 130 -33.41 -9.49 -44.59
N THR A 131 -32.32 -9.30 -45.32
CA THR A 131 -31.21 -8.45 -44.87
C THR A 131 -31.71 -7.02 -44.64
N LEU A 132 -31.01 -6.25 -43.82
CA LEU A 132 -31.30 -4.83 -43.60
C LEU A 132 -31.47 -4.05 -44.92
N SER A 133 -30.63 -4.32 -45.92
CA SER A 133 -30.72 -3.67 -47.23
C SER A 133 -31.95 -4.11 -48.05
N GLU A 134 -32.28 -5.40 -48.05
CA GLU A 134 -33.47 -5.93 -48.74
C GLU A 134 -34.75 -5.39 -48.11
N LEU A 135 -34.84 -5.40 -46.78
CA LEU A 135 -36.00 -4.88 -46.03
C LEU A 135 -36.19 -3.38 -46.29
N THR A 136 -35.11 -2.61 -46.19
CA THR A 136 -35.14 -1.17 -46.46
C THR A 136 -35.59 -0.87 -47.88
N LYS A 137 -35.13 -1.65 -48.86
CA LYS A 137 -35.58 -1.53 -50.26
C LYS A 137 -37.06 -1.85 -50.40
N LYS A 138 -37.52 -2.95 -49.80
CA LYS A 138 -38.93 -3.37 -49.83
C LYS A 138 -39.85 -2.30 -49.23
N ILE A 139 -39.46 -1.72 -48.09
CA ILE A 139 -40.21 -0.64 -47.43
C ILE A 139 -40.23 0.62 -48.30
N ARG A 140 -39.08 1.03 -48.87
CA ARG A 140 -38.97 2.22 -49.71
C ARG A 140 -39.81 2.12 -50.99
N ASP A 141 -39.83 0.95 -51.62
CA ASP A 141 -40.50 0.74 -52.89
C ASP A 141 -42.03 0.65 -52.72
N ALA A 142 -42.54 0.60 -51.48
CA ALA A 142 -43.97 0.58 -51.13
C ALA A 142 -44.41 1.88 -50.43
N THR A 143 -45.68 2.30 -50.60
CA THR A 143 -46.21 3.51 -49.96
C THR A 143 -46.69 3.19 -48.55
N ILE A 144 -45.92 3.60 -47.54
CA ILE A 144 -46.25 3.42 -46.13
C ILE A 144 -47.42 4.34 -45.75
N GLN A 145 -48.43 3.84 -45.05
CA GLN A 145 -49.50 4.66 -44.48
C GLN A 145 -49.24 4.98 -43.01
N LYS A 146 -48.82 3.97 -42.24
CA LYS A 146 -48.48 4.09 -40.82
C LYS A 146 -47.30 3.18 -40.50
N ALA A 147 -46.48 3.57 -39.53
CA ALA A 147 -45.37 2.74 -39.09
C ALA A 147 -45.10 2.89 -37.59
N PHE A 148 -44.74 1.78 -36.96
CA PHE A 148 -44.05 1.72 -35.68
C PHE A 148 -42.69 1.08 -35.93
N ILE A 149 -41.60 1.77 -35.57
CA ILE A 149 -40.24 1.27 -35.81
C ILE A 149 -39.59 1.06 -34.44
N GLY A 150 -39.63 -0.18 -33.96
CA GLY A 150 -39.05 -0.59 -32.68
C GLY A 150 -37.56 -0.98 -32.72
N ASP A 151 -36.95 -0.95 -33.92
CA ASP A 151 -35.52 -1.20 -34.11
C ASP A 151 -34.78 0.06 -34.57
N GLY A 152 -33.87 0.55 -33.73
CA GLY A 152 -33.07 1.76 -33.98
C GLY A 152 -32.13 1.60 -35.18
N THR A 153 -31.60 0.40 -35.43
CA THR A 153 -30.75 0.13 -36.60
C THR A 153 -31.54 0.31 -37.90
N LEU A 154 -32.72 -0.30 -37.99
CA LEU A 154 -33.64 -0.13 -39.12
C LEU A 154 -34.09 1.33 -39.27
N SER A 155 -34.41 2.01 -38.16
CA SER A 155 -34.78 3.43 -38.16
C SER A 155 -33.66 4.33 -38.72
N LYS A 156 -32.41 4.12 -38.28
CA LYS A 156 -31.23 4.87 -38.77
C LYS A 156 -30.96 4.61 -40.25
N GLU A 157 -31.17 3.39 -40.76
CA GLU A 157 -31.01 3.11 -42.19
C GLU A 157 -32.17 3.62 -43.04
N LEU A 158 -33.40 3.55 -42.55
CA LEU A 158 -34.58 4.07 -43.25
C LEU A 158 -34.51 5.59 -43.37
N SER A 159 -34.15 6.31 -42.30
CA SER A 159 -34.02 7.78 -42.30
C SER A 159 -32.99 8.32 -43.30
N LYS A 160 -32.00 7.52 -43.70
CA LYS A 160 -31.03 7.89 -44.76
C LYS A 160 -31.65 7.87 -46.16
N LYS A 161 -32.74 7.12 -46.36
CA LYS A 161 -33.30 6.80 -47.69
C LYS A 161 -34.74 7.28 -47.87
N ILE A 162 -35.46 7.48 -46.78
CA ILE A 162 -36.86 7.86 -46.71
C ILE A 162 -36.98 8.96 -45.66
N ASP A 163 -37.74 10.02 -45.97
CA ASP A 163 -38.14 11.00 -44.97
C ASP A 163 -39.17 10.36 -44.03
N LEU A 164 -38.71 9.91 -42.87
CA LEU A 164 -39.61 9.31 -41.90
C LEU A 164 -40.54 10.35 -41.24
N SER A 165 -40.25 11.65 -41.35
CA SER A 165 -41.02 12.74 -40.72
C SER A 165 -42.46 12.84 -41.22
N SER A 166 -42.78 12.23 -42.37
CA SER A 166 -44.15 12.15 -42.92
C SER A 166 -44.96 10.95 -42.41
N PHE A 167 -44.30 9.90 -41.91
CA PHE A 167 -44.95 8.68 -41.38
C PHE A 167 -45.04 8.70 -39.85
N TYR A 168 -44.14 9.47 -39.22
CA TYR A 168 -44.39 10.07 -37.94
C TYR A 168 -45.40 11.19 -38.17
N THR A 169 -46.68 10.99 -37.88
CA THR A 169 -47.62 12.12 -37.85
C THR A 169 -47.09 13.13 -36.83
N THR A 170 -46.26 14.13 -37.19
CA THR A 170 -45.81 15.25 -36.34
C THR A 170 -45.27 14.90 -34.94
N ALA A 171 -44.08 14.27 -34.86
CA ALA A 171 -43.37 14.02 -33.60
C ALA A 171 -42.06 14.84 -33.47
N LEU A 172 -42.14 16.17 -33.45
CA LEU A 172 -41.08 17.04 -32.89
C LEU A 172 -41.65 18.19 -32.03
N SER A 173 -42.95 18.15 -31.73
CA SER A 173 -43.59 19.03 -30.76
C SER A 173 -44.62 18.23 -29.96
N GLY A 174 -44.13 17.50 -28.96
CA GLY A 174 -44.90 16.95 -27.83
C GLY A 174 -45.97 15.90 -28.17
N GLY A 175 -45.64 14.61 -28.03
CA GLY A 175 -46.69 13.58 -27.80
C GLY A 175 -46.53 12.22 -28.50
N LYS A 176 -45.64 12.05 -29.48
CA LYS A 176 -45.85 10.99 -30.51
C LYS A 176 -44.73 9.98 -30.76
N SER A 177 -43.66 9.93 -29.96
CA SER A 177 -42.72 8.80 -30.02
C SER A 177 -43.19 7.68 -29.11
N VAL A 178 -43.12 6.42 -29.57
CA VAL A 178 -43.37 5.25 -28.73
C VAL A 178 -42.24 5.11 -27.72
N GLU A 179 -42.59 5.11 -26.44
CA GLU A 179 -41.65 4.94 -25.34
C GLU A 179 -41.58 3.44 -24.98
N THR A 180 -40.39 2.96 -24.63
CA THR A 180 -40.15 1.54 -24.31
C THR A 180 -39.70 1.38 -22.87
N GLY A 181 -40.05 0.23 -22.26
CA GLY A 181 -39.63 -0.12 -20.89
C GLY A 181 -38.14 -0.48 -20.77
N PHE A 182 -37.43 -0.59 -21.87
CA PHE A 182 -36.08 -1.14 -21.95
C PHE A 182 -35.39 -0.69 -23.23
N ALA A 183 -34.07 -0.87 -23.26
CA ALA A 183 -33.22 -0.48 -24.39
C ALA A 183 -32.71 -1.73 -25.14
N ALA A 184 -33.65 -2.48 -25.72
CA ALA A 184 -33.36 -3.68 -26.48
C ALA A 184 -34.25 -3.79 -27.74
N PRO A 185 -33.86 -4.61 -28.75
CA PRO A 185 -34.54 -4.60 -30.04
C PRO A 185 -35.99 -5.05 -29.95
N TYR A 186 -36.89 -4.32 -30.63
CA TYR A 186 -38.31 -4.65 -30.73
C TYR A 186 -38.73 -4.94 -32.17
N PHE A 187 -39.93 -5.52 -32.31
CA PHE A 187 -40.60 -5.61 -33.59
C PHE A 187 -40.83 -4.22 -34.20
N SER A 188 -40.81 -4.16 -35.53
CA SER A 188 -41.25 -3.01 -36.32
C SER A 188 -42.50 -3.42 -37.11
N LEU A 189 -43.45 -2.52 -37.25
CA LEU A 189 -44.74 -2.75 -37.91
C LEU A 189 -44.96 -1.66 -38.95
N PHE A 190 -45.22 -2.06 -40.19
CA PHE A 190 -45.48 -1.16 -41.31
C PHE A 190 -46.84 -1.50 -41.92
N GLY A 191 -47.75 -0.52 -41.94
CA GLY A 191 -49.04 -0.61 -42.63
C GLY A 191 -48.94 -0.01 -44.03
N PHE A 192 -49.25 -0.82 -45.04
CA PHE A 192 -49.37 -0.41 -46.43
C PHE A 192 -50.84 -0.47 -46.87
N ALA A 193 -51.13 -0.04 -48.11
CA ALA A 193 -52.50 -0.01 -48.62
C ALA A 193 -53.20 -1.38 -48.62
N ASP A 194 -52.46 -2.45 -48.97
CA ASP A 194 -53.04 -3.78 -49.19
C ASP A 194 -52.54 -4.86 -48.20
N PHE A 195 -51.52 -4.55 -47.41
CA PHE A 195 -50.90 -5.51 -46.49
C PHE A 195 -50.21 -4.83 -45.31
N ILE A 196 -49.92 -5.60 -44.27
CA ILE A 196 -49.03 -5.21 -43.18
C ILE A 196 -47.75 -6.05 -43.19
N LEU A 197 -46.66 -5.43 -42.77
CA LEU A 197 -45.37 -6.08 -42.62
C LEU A 197 -44.89 -5.91 -41.18
N VAL A 198 -44.72 -7.01 -40.48
CA VAL A 198 -44.07 -7.07 -39.18
C VAL A 198 -42.63 -7.54 -39.41
N ALA A 199 -41.66 -6.89 -38.79
CA ALA A 199 -40.25 -7.25 -38.87
C ALA A 199 -39.67 -7.41 -37.46
N PHE A 200 -39.08 -8.57 -37.18
CA PHE A 200 -38.37 -8.86 -35.93
C PHE A 200 -36.86 -8.81 -36.17
N PRO A 201 -36.11 -8.00 -35.42
CA PRO A 201 -34.66 -7.94 -35.51
C PRO A 201 -34.00 -9.15 -34.82
N THR A 202 -32.73 -9.40 -35.15
CA THR A 202 -31.85 -10.28 -34.38
C THR A 202 -31.31 -9.55 -33.15
N ASN A 203 -31.05 -10.29 -32.06
CA ASN A 203 -30.40 -9.80 -30.84
C ASN A 203 -28.90 -10.14 -30.78
N ASN A 204 -28.31 -10.58 -31.89
CA ASN A 204 -26.90 -10.97 -31.97
C ASN A 204 -25.98 -9.79 -32.28
N LEU A 205 -25.13 -9.41 -31.32
CA LEU A 205 -24.23 -8.27 -31.46
C LEU A 205 -22.92 -8.58 -32.21
N THR A 206 -22.64 -9.86 -32.49
CA THR A 206 -21.44 -10.25 -33.27
C THR A 206 -21.60 -10.02 -34.77
N LEU A 207 -22.83 -9.77 -35.23
CA LEU A 207 -23.14 -9.59 -36.64
C LEU A 207 -22.82 -8.16 -37.10
N THR A 208 -22.24 -8.06 -38.30
CA THR A 208 -22.10 -6.74 -38.94
C THR A 208 -23.46 -6.22 -39.41
N PRO A 209 -23.68 -4.90 -39.55
CA PRO A 209 -24.95 -4.35 -40.05
C PRO A 209 -25.41 -4.92 -41.41
N ARG A 210 -24.47 -5.37 -42.24
CA ARG A 210 -24.78 -6.02 -43.54
C ARG A 210 -25.24 -7.48 -43.39
N ALA A 211 -24.84 -8.13 -42.31
CA ALA A 211 -25.22 -9.49 -41.96
C ALA A 211 -26.51 -9.56 -41.11
N ASN A 212 -27.03 -8.41 -40.65
CA ASN A 212 -28.30 -8.35 -39.93
C ASN A 212 -29.46 -8.77 -40.85
N HIS A 213 -30.15 -9.83 -40.44
CA HIS A 213 -31.41 -10.26 -41.05
C HIS A 213 -32.57 -10.02 -40.10
N TYR A 214 -33.75 -9.82 -40.69
CA TYR A 214 -35.01 -9.64 -40.03
C TYR A 214 -35.92 -10.79 -40.41
N LEU A 215 -36.54 -11.41 -39.41
CA LEU A 215 -37.70 -12.27 -39.63
C LEU A 215 -38.87 -11.36 -39.95
N THR A 216 -39.46 -11.49 -41.13
CA THR A 216 -40.60 -10.68 -41.55
C THR A 216 -41.84 -11.51 -41.78
N ILE A 217 -42.97 -10.97 -41.37
CA ILE A 217 -44.30 -11.57 -41.52
C ILE A 217 -45.16 -10.58 -42.27
N GLN A 218 -45.63 -10.99 -43.45
CA GLN A 218 -46.53 -10.19 -44.27
C GLN A 218 -47.94 -10.76 -44.18
N LEU A 219 -48.91 -9.94 -43.80
CA LEU A 219 -50.32 -10.30 -43.67
C LEU A 219 -51.15 -9.41 -44.59
N SER A 220 -52.12 -9.99 -45.32
CA SER A 220 -53.08 -9.21 -46.11
C SER A 220 -53.91 -8.29 -45.21
N LEU A 221 -54.18 -7.06 -45.67
CA LEU A 221 -54.95 -6.09 -44.90
C LEU A 221 -56.46 -6.38 -45.02
N THR A 222 -57.05 -6.98 -43.99
CA THR A 222 -58.51 -7.14 -43.87
C THR A 222 -59.12 -5.95 -43.12
N GLU A 223 -60.44 -5.72 -43.24
CA GLU A 223 -61.13 -4.65 -42.48
C GLU A 223 -60.91 -4.76 -40.97
N LYS A 224 -60.89 -6.00 -40.45
CA LYS A 224 -60.63 -6.29 -39.03
C LYS A 224 -59.22 -5.87 -38.61
N ILE A 225 -58.20 -6.23 -39.38
CA ILE A 225 -56.80 -5.86 -39.12
C ILE A 225 -56.63 -4.34 -39.22
N ALA A 226 -57.23 -3.71 -40.25
CA ALA A 226 -57.19 -2.26 -40.41
C ALA A 226 -57.77 -1.53 -39.17
N SER A 227 -58.91 -1.99 -38.65
CA SER A 227 -59.52 -1.45 -37.44
C SER A 227 -58.60 -1.60 -36.20
N GLN A 228 -57.97 -2.77 -36.02
CA GLN A 228 -57.06 -3.00 -34.90
C GLN A 228 -55.81 -2.13 -34.96
N LEU A 229 -55.28 -1.88 -36.16
CA LEU A 229 -54.14 -0.97 -36.35
C LEU A 229 -54.52 0.48 -36.03
N GLU A 230 -55.67 0.94 -36.50
CA GLU A 230 -56.19 2.26 -36.15
C GLU A 230 -56.32 2.43 -34.62
N GLU A 231 -56.90 1.44 -33.94
CA GLU A 231 -57.03 1.44 -32.49
C GLU A 231 -55.68 1.46 -31.78
N PHE A 232 -54.72 0.63 -32.22
CA PHE A 232 -53.37 0.60 -31.66
C PHE A 232 -52.66 1.96 -31.76
N PHE A 233 -52.66 2.58 -32.95
CA PHE A 233 -52.02 3.88 -33.14
C PHE A 233 -52.72 4.99 -32.36
N ALA A 234 -54.06 4.95 -32.23
CA ALA A 234 -54.80 5.90 -31.39
C ALA A 234 -54.51 5.70 -29.88
N LYS A 235 -54.33 4.45 -29.45
CA LYS A 235 -53.98 4.10 -28.06
C LYS A 235 -52.60 4.63 -27.68
N ILE A 236 -51.61 4.53 -28.57
CA ILE A 236 -50.28 5.13 -28.37
C ILE A 236 -50.39 6.63 -28.07
N GLU A 237 -51.13 7.37 -28.89
CA GLU A 237 -51.30 8.82 -28.70
C GLU A 237 -51.97 9.15 -27.36
N THR A 238 -53.01 8.39 -27.01
CA THR A 238 -53.79 8.59 -25.79
C THR A 238 -52.96 8.30 -24.53
N GLU A 239 -52.26 7.16 -24.48
CA GLU A 239 -51.44 6.77 -23.33
C GLU A 239 -50.19 7.65 -23.19
N ASN A 240 -49.54 8.04 -24.29
CA ASN A 240 -48.42 8.98 -24.23
C ASN A 240 -48.82 10.32 -23.61
N LEU A 241 -49.97 10.87 -24.02
CA LEU A 241 -50.48 12.12 -23.46
C LEU A 241 -50.78 11.97 -21.96
N LYS A 242 -51.35 10.82 -21.56
CA LYS A 242 -51.61 10.49 -20.16
C LYS A 242 -50.31 10.42 -19.36
N PHE A 243 -49.28 9.71 -19.83
CA PHE A 243 -47.98 9.64 -19.17
C PHE A 243 -47.29 11.02 -19.09
N GLN A 244 -47.33 11.83 -20.14
CA GLN A 244 -46.80 13.19 -20.13
C GLN A 244 -47.48 14.11 -19.10
N ASN A 245 -48.78 13.93 -18.88
CA ASN A 245 -49.54 14.71 -17.90
C ASN A 245 -49.38 14.21 -16.46
N GLN A 246 -49.00 12.95 -16.27
CA GLN A 246 -48.88 12.29 -14.96
C GLN A 246 -47.44 12.07 -14.50
N CYS A 247 -46.45 12.45 -15.32
CA CYS A 247 -45.05 12.22 -14.99
C CYS A 247 -44.56 13.07 -13.81
N GLN A 248 -43.56 12.54 -13.12
CA GLN A 248 -42.92 13.18 -11.98
C GLN A 248 -41.58 13.80 -12.38
N ASN A 249 -41.22 14.92 -11.77
CA ASN A 249 -39.92 15.57 -12.00
C ASN A 249 -38.87 15.02 -11.02
N LEU A 250 -38.38 13.81 -11.29
CA LEU A 250 -37.23 13.21 -10.62
C LEU A 250 -36.15 12.85 -11.64
N ASP A 251 -34.93 12.62 -11.17
CA ASP A 251 -33.80 12.19 -11.98
C ASP A 251 -33.80 10.68 -12.20
N LEU A 252 -33.18 10.25 -13.29
CA LEU A 252 -32.92 8.82 -13.51
C LEU A 252 -31.82 8.35 -12.56
N GLU A 253 -31.90 7.09 -12.14
CA GLU A 253 -30.85 6.49 -11.33
C GLU A 253 -29.86 5.71 -12.20
N PRO A 254 -28.56 5.76 -11.88
CA PRO A 254 -27.57 4.98 -12.59
C PRO A 254 -27.70 3.49 -12.22
N SER A 255 -27.66 2.60 -13.22
CA SER A 255 -27.73 1.15 -12.99
C SER A 255 -26.45 0.43 -13.39
N GLU A 256 -25.94 0.65 -14.61
CA GLU A 256 -24.85 -0.14 -15.17
C GLU A 256 -24.01 0.67 -16.18
N PHE A 257 -22.69 0.70 -16.01
CA PHE A 257 -21.77 1.41 -16.92
C PHE A 257 -20.71 0.49 -17.49
N PHE A 258 -20.30 0.70 -18.73
CA PHE A 258 -19.24 -0.07 -19.36
C PHE A 258 -18.47 0.78 -20.37
N LEU A 259 -17.16 0.93 -20.16
CA LEU A 259 -16.35 1.90 -20.91
C LEU A 259 -15.29 1.27 -21.83
N SER A 260 -15.30 -0.05 -22.02
CA SER A 260 -14.37 -0.73 -22.94
C SER A 260 -14.91 -0.79 -24.38
N GLY A 261 -14.15 -0.26 -25.33
CA GLY A 261 -14.54 -0.26 -26.76
C GLY A 261 -14.30 -1.58 -27.51
N SER A 262 -13.64 -2.56 -26.88
CA SER A 262 -13.21 -3.80 -27.56
C SER A 262 -14.25 -4.93 -27.57
N PHE A 263 -15.35 -4.77 -26.84
CA PHE A 263 -16.44 -5.75 -26.83
C PHE A 263 -17.48 -5.48 -27.93
N PRO A 264 -18.30 -6.47 -28.32
CA PRO A 264 -19.40 -6.27 -29.26
C PRO A 264 -20.39 -5.19 -28.83
N SER A 265 -20.66 -5.07 -27.52
CA SER A 265 -21.50 -4.01 -26.93
C SER A 265 -20.96 -2.60 -27.17
N LYS A 266 -19.64 -2.43 -27.37
CA LYS A 266 -18.95 -1.13 -27.29
C LYS A 266 -19.22 -0.44 -25.94
N LYS A 267 -19.01 0.86 -25.86
CA LYS A 267 -19.19 1.65 -24.63
C LYS A 267 -20.66 2.00 -24.40
N TYR A 268 -21.11 1.95 -23.16
CA TYR A 268 -22.45 2.36 -22.77
C TYR A 268 -22.56 2.91 -21.34
N LEU A 269 -23.60 3.72 -21.13
CA LEU A 269 -24.06 4.16 -19.81
C LEU A 269 -25.54 3.83 -19.67
N GLU A 270 -25.93 3.17 -18.60
CA GLU A 270 -27.30 2.78 -18.32
C GLU A 270 -27.87 3.52 -17.11
N PHE A 271 -29.07 4.03 -17.30
CA PHE A 271 -29.88 4.68 -16.28
C PHE A 271 -31.29 4.13 -16.32
N TYR A 272 -32.01 4.20 -15.21
CA TYR A 272 -33.39 3.72 -15.15
C TYR A 272 -34.30 4.65 -14.33
N ASN A 273 -35.60 4.54 -14.57
CA ASN A 273 -36.61 5.18 -13.73
C ASN A 273 -36.82 4.35 -12.46
N PRO A 274 -36.49 4.84 -11.25
CA PRO A 274 -36.67 4.07 -10.01
C PRO A 274 -38.13 3.98 -9.53
N LEU A 275 -39.07 4.66 -10.18
CA LEU A 275 -40.49 4.63 -9.81
C LEU A 275 -41.19 3.41 -10.43
N ALA A 276 -41.78 2.58 -9.57
CA ALA A 276 -42.47 1.35 -9.99
C ALA A 276 -43.77 1.59 -10.77
N ASP A 277 -44.51 2.66 -10.45
CA ASP A 277 -45.87 2.91 -10.96
C ASP A 277 -46.05 4.32 -11.55
N SER A 278 -44.97 5.06 -11.82
CA SER A 278 -45.08 6.44 -12.31
C SER A 278 -44.00 6.81 -13.33
N PRO A 279 -44.34 7.50 -14.42
CA PRO A 279 -43.36 7.95 -15.40
C PRO A 279 -42.58 9.17 -14.89
N LEU A 280 -41.40 9.42 -15.47
CA LEU A 280 -40.58 10.61 -15.21
C LEU A 280 -40.67 11.62 -16.35
N CYS A 281 -40.75 12.91 -16.01
CA CYS A 281 -40.75 13.99 -17.00
C CYS A 281 -39.31 14.30 -17.41
N VAL A 282 -38.86 13.73 -18.54
CA VAL A 282 -37.50 13.94 -19.04
C VAL A 282 -37.58 14.41 -20.48
N LYS A 283 -37.42 15.72 -20.70
CA LYS A 283 -37.38 16.30 -22.06
C LYS A 283 -35.99 16.24 -22.68
N GLN A 284 -34.98 16.36 -21.83
CA GLN A 284 -33.58 16.40 -22.20
C GLN A 284 -32.78 15.71 -21.10
N TYR A 285 -31.72 15.02 -21.51
CA TYR A 285 -30.73 14.45 -20.61
C TYR A 285 -29.53 15.39 -20.58
N TYR A 286 -29.14 15.79 -19.37
CA TYR A 286 -27.94 16.59 -19.15
C TYR A 286 -26.86 15.69 -18.58
N ILE A 287 -25.79 15.48 -19.36
CA ILE A 287 -24.63 14.70 -18.91
C ILE A 287 -23.52 15.67 -18.53
N HIS A 288 -23.25 15.78 -17.23
CA HIS A 288 -22.30 16.76 -16.69
C HIS A 288 -20.91 16.16 -16.55
N LYS A 289 -19.92 17.01 -16.86
CA LYS A 289 -18.53 16.81 -16.47
C LYS A 289 -17.94 18.16 -16.04
N ASP A 290 -17.68 18.30 -14.76
CA ASP A 290 -17.24 19.55 -14.15
C ASP A 290 -18.11 20.74 -14.60
N ASP A 291 -17.60 21.63 -15.45
CA ASP A 291 -18.29 22.81 -15.98
C ASP A 291 -18.94 22.60 -17.37
N GLU A 292 -18.69 21.47 -18.04
CA GLU A 292 -19.27 21.15 -19.37
C GLU A 292 -20.52 20.27 -19.26
N VAL A 293 -21.50 20.52 -20.14
CA VAL A 293 -22.80 19.84 -20.14
C VAL A 293 -23.14 19.37 -21.55
N PHE A 294 -23.30 18.06 -21.71
CA PHE A 294 -23.81 17.45 -22.94
C PHE A 294 -25.32 17.31 -22.85
N VAL A 295 -26.04 17.82 -23.85
CA VAL A 295 -27.50 17.82 -23.87
C VAL A 295 -28.01 16.87 -24.94
N VAL A 296 -28.72 15.82 -24.52
CA VAL A 296 -29.33 14.84 -25.41
C VAL A 296 -30.84 14.99 -25.36
N GLN A 297 -31.50 15.14 -26.51
CA GLN A 297 -32.96 15.30 -26.55
C GLN A 297 -33.67 13.98 -26.28
N ASN A 298 -34.75 14.00 -25.48
CA ASN A 298 -35.66 12.87 -25.34
C ASN A 298 -36.95 13.12 -26.15
N PRO A 299 -37.17 12.44 -27.29
CA PRO A 299 -38.33 12.69 -28.15
C PRO A 299 -39.68 12.45 -27.48
N SER A 300 -39.77 11.50 -26.54
CA SER A 300 -41.03 11.17 -25.84
C SER A 300 -41.37 12.22 -24.78
N GLY A 301 -40.37 12.92 -24.25
CA GLY A 301 -40.53 13.88 -23.17
C GLY A 301 -40.80 13.24 -21.80
N PHE A 302 -40.86 11.91 -21.72
CA PHE A 302 -41.02 11.16 -20.48
C PHE A 302 -40.27 9.82 -20.53
N VAL A 303 -40.16 9.15 -19.38
CA VAL A 303 -39.61 7.79 -19.24
C VAL A 303 -40.63 6.94 -18.49
N LEU A 304 -40.98 5.76 -19.01
CA LEU A 304 -41.97 4.86 -18.40
C LEU A 304 -41.53 4.36 -17.00
N PRO A 305 -42.47 3.91 -16.15
CA PRO A 305 -42.14 3.28 -14.86
C PRO A 305 -41.13 2.12 -15.03
N ASN A 306 -40.12 2.05 -14.17
CA ASN A 306 -39.02 1.06 -14.24
C ASN A 306 -38.27 0.99 -15.58
N ALA A 307 -38.45 1.97 -16.46
CA ALA A 307 -37.87 1.89 -17.79
C ALA A 307 -36.37 2.19 -17.80
N THR A 308 -35.64 1.44 -18.62
CA THR A 308 -34.18 1.58 -18.77
C THR A 308 -33.83 2.43 -19.99
N LYS A 309 -32.86 3.34 -19.83
CA LYS A 309 -32.28 4.20 -20.84
C LYS A 309 -30.79 3.90 -20.98
N LEU A 310 -30.42 3.46 -22.17
CA LEU A 310 -29.06 3.12 -22.54
C LEU A 310 -28.50 4.19 -23.46
N PHE A 311 -27.40 4.81 -23.07
CA PHE A 311 -26.61 5.72 -23.90
C PHE A 311 -25.42 4.95 -24.45
N ILE A 312 -25.25 4.94 -25.76
CA ILE A 312 -24.31 4.03 -26.44
C ILE A 312 -23.34 4.79 -27.34
N GLU A 313 -22.17 4.22 -27.56
CA GLU A 313 -21.26 4.67 -28.60
C GLU A 313 -21.91 4.56 -29.98
N GLU A 314 -21.72 5.57 -30.85
CA GLU A 314 -22.35 5.59 -32.18
C GLU A 314 -22.01 4.37 -33.06
N SER A 315 -20.89 3.72 -32.80
CA SER A 315 -20.45 2.50 -33.48
C SER A 315 -21.04 1.21 -32.89
N SER A 316 -21.77 1.29 -31.78
CA SER A 316 -22.39 0.16 -31.10
C SER A 316 -23.56 -0.41 -31.93
N PRO A 317 -23.68 -1.75 -32.05
CA PRO A 317 -24.85 -2.42 -32.61
C PRO A 317 -26.05 -2.51 -31.63
N MET A 318 -25.90 -2.06 -30.38
CA MET A 318 -26.96 -2.11 -29.36
C MET A 318 -28.07 -1.09 -29.64
N GLN A 319 -29.22 -1.28 -28.98
CA GLN A 319 -30.33 -0.32 -29.01
C GLN A 319 -30.17 0.70 -27.91
N GLY A 320 -30.13 1.97 -28.26
CA GLY A 320 -29.95 3.04 -27.28
C GLY A 320 -29.82 4.40 -27.94
N ILE A 321 -29.63 5.41 -27.11
CA ILE A 321 -29.41 6.77 -27.55
C ILE A 321 -27.92 6.92 -27.88
N ALA A 322 -27.60 6.98 -29.17
CA ALA A 322 -26.24 7.13 -29.64
C ALA A 322 -25.68 8.50 -29.27
N ILE A 323 -24.51 8.52 -28.63
CA ILE A 323 -23.72 9.73 -28.34
C ILE A 323 -22.48 9.75 -29.21
N ASP A 324 -22.09 10.94 -29.66
CA ASP A 324 -20.93 11.16 -30.52
C ASP A 324 -19.61 10.66 -29.90
N SER A 325 -18.65 10.32 -30.76
CA SER A 325 -17.33 9.81 -30.35
C SER A 325 -16.50 10.79 -29.50
N GLY A 326 -16.76 12.09 -29.59
CA GLY A 326 -16.10 13.13 -28.80
C GLY A 326 -16.42 13.02 -27.32
N PHE A 327 -17.68 12.75 -26.97
CA PHE A 327 -18.12 12.48 -25.60
C PHE A 327 -17.38 11.30 -24.94
N TRP A 328 -17.26 10.18 -25.65
CA TRP A 328 -16.58 8.98 -25.11
C TRP A 328 -15.08 9.19 -24.88
N SER A 329 -14.44 9.93 -25.78
CA SER A 329 -13.03 10.36 -25.62
C SER A 329 -12.86 11.32 -24.45
N TYR A 330 -13.92 12.05 -24.11
CA TYR A 330 -13.93 13.07 -23.07
C TYR A 330 -14.21 12.51 -21.66
N ILE A 331 -15.07 11.49 -21.52
CA ILE A 331 -15.31 10.75 -20.26
C ILE A 331 -14.04 10.08 -19.73
N TYR A 332 -13.23 9.53 -20.62
CA TYR A 332 -11.98 8.82 -20.29
C TYR A 332 -11.02 9.62 -19.39
N ARG A 333 -11.07 10.96 -19.46
CA ARG A 333 -10.05 11.81 -18.81
C ARG A 333 -10.35 12.21 -17.37
N THR A 334 -11.58 12.04 -16.88
CA THR A 334 -11.99 12.73 -15.63
C THR A 334 -12.83 11.90 -14.68
N ASN A 335 -13.17 10.66 -15.04
CA ASN A 335 -13.80 9.68 -14.14
C ASN A 335 -15.05 10.17 -13.40
N LEU A 336 -15.79 11.19 -13.86
CA LEU A 336 -16.97 11.73 -13.16
C LEU A 336 -18.13 11.94 -14.14
N ILE A 337 -19.30 11.38 -13.83
CA ILE A 337 -20.52 11.51 -14.63
C ILE A 337 -21.73 11.75 -13.72
N GLY A 338 -22.66 12.59 -14.18
CA GLY A 338 -24.04 12.61 -13.71
C GLY A 338 -25.00 12.81 -14.88
N VAL A 339 -26.14 12.12 -14.89
CA VAL A 339 -27.20 12.27 -15.89
C VAL A 339 -28.47 12.74 -15.20
N PHE A 340 -28.96 13.91 -15.60
CA PHE A 340 -30.07 14.57 -14.91
C PHE A 340 -31.21 14.90 -15.86
N SER A 341 -32.44 14.85 -15.33
CA SER A 341 -33.65 15.31 -16.02
C SER A 341 -33.84 16.82 -15.89
N ALA A 342 -33.16 17.47 -14.93
CA ALA A 342 -33.15 18.91 -14.71
C ALA A 342 -31.76 19.46 -14.36
N GLN A 343 -31.50 20.76 -14.62
CA GLN A 343 -30.27 21.47 -14.23
C GLN A 343 -30.17 21.66 -12.70
N LYS A 344 -29.93 20.60 -11.93
CA LYS A 344 -29.57 20.69 -10.51
C LYS A 344 -28.20 20.06 -10.25
N ASN A 345 -27.44 20.70 -9.37
CA ASN A 345 -26.20 20.14 -8.82
C ASN A 345 -26.53 18.94 -7.94
N GLN A 346 -26.28 17.73 -8.44
CA GLN A 346 -26.41 16.49 -7.68
C GLN A 346 -25.15 15.62 -7.84
N GLU A 347 -25.10 14.56 -7.03
CA GLU A 347 -23.95 13.66 -6.81
C GLU A 347 -23.27 13.25 -8.12
N LYS A 348 -21.97 13.56 -8.21
CA LYS A 348 -21.12 13.06 -9.29
C LYS A 348 -20.77 11.61 -8.99
N ILE A 349 -20.93 10.72 -9.96
CA ILE A 349 -20.53 9.32 -9.86
C ILE A 349 -19.09 9.20 -10.32
N THR A 350 -18.22 8.69 -9.44
CA THR A 350 -16.83 8.37 -9.81
C THR A 350 -16.80 7.06 -10.57
N LEU A 351 -16.29 7.08 -11.80
CA LEU A 351 -16.10 5.91 -12.65
C LEU A 351 -14.73 5.26 -12.38
N PRO A 352 -14.67 3.91 -12.44
CA PRO A 352 -13.42 3.17 -12.57
C PRO A 352 -12.59 3.57 -13.80
N SER A 353 -11.32 3.17 -13.83
CA SER A 353 -10.46 3.31 -14.99
C SER A 353 -10.88 2.36 -16.12
N GLU A 354 -10.53 2.65 -17.38
CA GLU A 354 -10.88 1.78 -18.53
C GLU A 354 -10.38 0.34 -18.36
N HIS A 355 -9.22 0.16 -17.72
CA HIS A 355 -8.63 -1.14 -17.44
C HIS A 355 -9.45 -1.98 -16.44
N ASP A 356 -10.32 -1.36 -15.65
CA ASP A 356 -11.18 -2.06 -14.69
C ASP A 356 -12.38 -2.72 -15.38
N TYR A 357 -12.73 -2.29 -16.60
CA TYR A 357 -13.86 -2.84 -17.37
C TYR A 357 -13.48 -4.04 -18.23
N LYS A 358 -12.19 -4.34 -18.39
CA LYS A 358 -11.73 -5.44 -19.24
C LYS A 358 -10.48 -6.09 -18.68
N TRP A 359 -10.50 -7.42 -18.63
CA TRP A 359 -9.30 -8.22 -18.46
C TRP A 359 -9.29 -9.39 -19.45
N GLU A 360 -8.22 -9.51 -20.23
CA GLU A 360 -8.11 -10.48 -21.33
C GLU A 360 -9.35 -10.41 -22.25
N ASP A 361 -10.11 -11.50 -22.37
CA ASP A 361 -11.31 -11.58 -23.19
C ASP A 361 -12.61 -11.34 -22.40
N ASN A 362 -12.51 -11.06 -21.09
CA ASN A 362 -13.64 -10.86 -20.19
C ASN A 362 -13.90 -9.38 -19.89
N GLY A 363 -15.17 -8.98 -19.94
CA GLY A 363 -15.64 -7.63 -19.68
C GLY A 363 -16.41 -7.55 -18.36
N PHE A 364 -16.33 -6.42 -17.68
CA PHE A 364 -16.99 -6.20 -16.38
C PHE A 364 -17.71 -4.86 -16.39
N ALA A 365 -19.02 -4.88 -16.26
CA ALA A 365 -19.79 -3.66 -16.09
C ALA A 365 -19.69 -3.15 -14.65
N PHE A 366 -19.65 -1.83 -14.49
CA PHE A 366 -19.65 -1.18 -13.19
C PHE A 366 -21.09 -0.88 -12.77
N TYR A 367 -21.47 -1.39 -11.59
CA TYR A 367 -22.78 -1.14 -10.97
C TYR A 367 -22.63 -0.14 -9.82
N PRO A 368 -23.11 1.11 -9.96
CA PRO A 368 -22.85 2.17 -8.97
C PRO A 368 -23.60 1.97 -7.65
N LYS A 369 -24.80 1.37 -7.68
CA LYS A 369 -25.69 1.24 -6.51
C LYS A 369 -25.89 -0.19 -6.02
N ASN A 370 -25.57 -1.19 -6.84
CA ASN A 370 -25.85 -2.60 -6.56
C ASN A 370 -24.58 -3.46 -6.60
N ASP A 371 -24.65 -4.62 -5.95
CA ASP A 371 -23.62 -5.65 -6.12
C ASP A 371 -23.79 -6.32 -7.48
N MET A 372 -22.67 -6.44 -8.19
CA MET A 372 -22.60 -7.16 -9.45
C MET A 372 -22.78 -8.65 -9.18
N ASN A 373 -23.77 -9.28 -9.80
CA ASN A 373 -23.94 -10.74 -9.76
C ASN A 373 -23.92 -11.32 -11.16
N CYS A 374 -22.73 -11.73 -11.61
CA CYS A 374 -22.56 -12.30 -12.94
C CYS A 374 -23.29 -13.64 -13.15
N SER A 375 -23.70 -14.32 -12.06
CA SER A 375 -24.42 -15.60 -12.15
C SER A 375 -25.89 -15.43 -12.53
N SER A 376 -26.44 -14.23 -12.34
CA SER A 376 -27.85 -13.90 -12.56
C SER A 376 -28.06 -13.02 -13.79
N ILE A 377 -27.07 -12.95 -14.67
CA ILE A 377 -27.13 -12.17 -15.91
C ILE A 377 -28.11 -12.85 -16.86
N LEU A 378 -29.07 -12.07 -17.37
CA LEU A 378 -30.13 -12.54 -18.26
C LEU A 378 -29.65 -12.74 -19.71
N GLN A 379 -28.58 -12.04 -20.12
CA GLN A 379 -27.94 -12.13 -21.43
C GLN A 379 -28.93 -11.96 -22.60
N ILE A 380 -29.62 -10.82 -22.64
CA ILE A 380 -30.61 -10.46 -23.68
C ILE A 380 -30.01 -10.48 -25.09
N TYR A 381 -28.73 -10.13 -25.17
CA TYR A 381 -27.97 -10.04 -26.40
C TYR A 381 -27.05 -11.24 -26.52
N SER A 382 -27.10 -11.95 -27.66
CA SER A 382 -26.13 -13.00 -27.96
C SER A 382 -24.80 -12.41 -28.40
N GLY A 383 -23.70 -13.05 -28.00
CA GLY A 383 -22.34 -12.56 -28.22
C GLY A 383 -21.74 -11.76 -27.08
N LEU A 384 -22.42 -11.70 -25.92
CA LEU A 384 -21.93 -11.08 -24.69
C LEU A 384 -21.53 -12.12 -23.63
N ASP A 385 -21.23 -13.35 -24.03
CA ASP A 385 -20.97 -14.47 -23.11
C ASP A 385 -19.78 -14.20 -22.16
N SER A 386 -18.83 -13.37 -22.60
CA SER A 386 -17.66 -12.95 -21.81
C SER A 386 -17.82 -11.60 -21.11
N LEU A 387 -18.97 -10.93 -21.25
CA LEU A 387 -19.28 -9.69 -20.53
C LEU A 387 -20.15 -10.01 -19.31
N CYS A 388 -19.64 -9.69 -18.13
CA CYS A 388 -20.47 -9.58 -16.94
C CYS A 388 -21.20 -8.22 -16.94
N GLY A 389 -22.35 -8.18 -17.62
CA GLY A 389 -23.24 -7.03 -17.73
C GLY A 389 -24.54 -7.39 -18.45
N ASP A 390 -25.63 -6.68 -18.15
CA ASP A 390 -26.95 -6.85 -18.76
C ASP A 390 -27.42 -5.54 -19.43
N PRO A 391 -26.71 -5.04 -20.45
CA PRO A 391 -27.04 -3.76 -21.06
C PRO A 391 -28.48 -3.73 -21.57
N GLY A 392 -29.22 -2.71 -21.19
CA GLY A 392 -30.56 -2.40 -21.65
C GLY A 392 -31.69 -2.93 -20.77
N ILE A 393 -31.40 -3.67 -19.69
CA ILE A 393 -32.40 -4.10 -18.70
C ILE A 393 -31.87 -3.88 -17.28
N HIS A 394 -32.54 -2.96 -16.57
CA HIS A 394 -32.44 -2.90 -15.13
C HIS A 394 -33.09 -4.13 -14.49
N SER A 395 -32.26 -5.07 -14.05
CA SER A 395 -32.70 -6.14 -13.15
C SER A 395 -32.49 -5.70 -11.71
N GLU A 396 -33.52 -5.81 -10.88
CA GLU A 396 -33.33 -5.93 -9.44
C GLU A 396 -32.57 -7.24 -9.21
N ILE A 397 -31.23 -7.18 -9.22
CA ILE A 397 -30.38 -8.31 -8.89
C ILE A 397 -30.76 -8.72 -7.47
N GLN A 398 -31.60 -9.74 -7.35
CA GLN A 398 -31.97 -10.26 -6.05
C GLN A 398 -30.72 -10.85 -5.44
N LYS A 399 -30.39 -10.43 -4.21
CA LYS A 399 -29.41 -11.12 -3.39
C LYS A 399 -29.82 -12.59 -3.33
N THR A 400 -29.12 -13.43 -4.07
CA THR A 400 -29.30 -14.87 -4.01
C THR A 400 -28.72 -15.36 -2.71
N ASP A 401 -29.45 -16.24 -2.00
CA ASP A 401 -28.88 -17.01 -0.90
C ASP A 401 -27.60 -17.72 -1.39
N GLY A 402 -26.53 -17.67 -0.60
CA GLY A 402 -25.25 -18.32 -0.93
C GLY A 402 -24.13 -17.41 -1.42
N MET A 403 -24.28 -16.08 -1.39
CA MET A 403 -23.17 -15.14 -1.64
C MET A 403 -22.17 -15.10 -0.48
N CYS A 404 -20.89 -14.98 -0.79
CA CYS A 404 -19.85 -14.86 0.22
C CYS A 404 -19.89 -13.51 0.92
N ARG A 405 -19.50 -13.46 2.21
CA ARG A 405 -19.41 -12.21 2.97
C ARG A 405 -17.95 -11.76 3.10
N PRO A 406 -17.67 -10.44 3.10
CA PRO A 406 -16.31 -9.94 3.27
C PRO A 406 -15.62 -10.43 4.55
N GLN A 407 -16.36 -10.62 5.63
CA GLN A 407 -15.80 -11.05 6.94
C GLN A 407 -15.35 -12.51 6.97
N ASP A 408 -15.76 -13.31 5.99
CA ASP A 408 -15.42 -14.73 5.92
C ASP A 408 -14.10 -14.98 5.17
N PHE A 409 -13.29 -13.93 4.94
CA PHE A 409 -11.99 -14.02 4.30
C PHE A 409 -10.89 -13.43 5.17
N VAL A 410 -9.71 -14.04 5.10
CA VAL A 410 -8.48 -13.51 5.70
C VAL A 410 -7.39 -13.43 4.65
N LEU A 411 -6.53 -12.44 4.76
CA LEU A 411 -5.34 -12.30 3.91
C LEU A 411 -4.26 -13.24 4.41
N THR A 412 -3.67 -14.02 3.51
CA THR A 412 -2.64 -15.01 3.86
C THR A 412 -1.28 -14.69 3.24
N GLU A 413 -1.24 -14.16 2.02
CA GLU A 413 -0.01 -13.82 1.32
C GLU A 413 -0.25 -12.73 0.27
N THR A 414 0.76 -11.88 0.00
CA THR A 414 0.75 -10.92 -1.11
C THR A 414 2.09 -10.88 -1.83
N ASN A 415 2.07 -10.71 -3.14
CA ASN A 415 3.25 -10.30 -3.90
C ASN A 415 2.98 -8.93 -4.54
N PRO A 416 3.47 -7.84 -3.92
CA PRO A 416 3.33 -6.50 -4.46
C PRO A 416 4.41 -6.12 -5.49
N THR A 417 5.42 -6.97 -5.69
CA THR A 417 6.59 -6.67 -6.55
C THR A 417 6.37 -7.12 -7.99
N GLY A 418 5.80 -8.32 -8.17
CA GLY A 418 5.73 -9.00 -9.46
C GLY A 418 6.68 -10.20 -9.53
N ILE A 419 6.98 -10.65 -10.75
CA ILE A 419 7.87 -11.80 -11.01
C ILE A 419 9.08 -11.35 -11.83
N LEU A 420 10.28 -11.80 -11.45
CA LEU A 420 11.53 -11.57 -12.18
C LEU A 420 11.66 -12.55 -13.35
N ARG A 421 11.67 -12.02 -14.59
CA ARG A 421 11.88 -12.76 -15.84
C ARG A 421 12.99 -12.11 -16.65
N SER A 422 13.99 -12.88 -17.08
CA SER A 422 15.10 -12.38 -17.91
C SER A 422 15.71 -11.07 -17.36
N GLU A 423 16.01 -11.04 -16.06
CA GLU A 423 16.57 -9.90 -15.31
C GLU A 423 15.65 -8.66 -15.18
N LYS A 424 14.41 -8.72 -15.64
CA LYS A 424 13.42 -7.64 -15.50
C LYS A 424 12.24 -8.07 -14.64
N ILE A 425 11.77 -7.16 -13.79
CA ILE A 425 10.56 -7.38 -12.99
C ILE A 425 9.35 -7.09 -13.88
N ASP A 426 8.49 -8.07 -14.05
CA ASP A 426 7.16 -7.90 -14.62
C ASP A 426 6.17 -7.54 -13.51
N GLY A 427 5.88 -6.25 -13.40
CA GLY A 427 4.98 -5.69 -12.39
C GLY A 427 3.52 -6.11 -12.57
N ASN A 428 3.13 -6.69 -13.72
CA ASN A 428 1.76 -7.17 -13.94
C ASN A 428 1.50 -8.53 -13.26
N LEU A 429 2.56 -9.22 -12.82
CA LEU A 429 2.52 -10.56 -12.25
C LEU A 429 2.48 -10.52 -10.71
N LYS A 430 1.67 -9.62 -10.17
CA LYS A 430 1.38 -9.48 -8.74
C LYS A 430 0.24 -10.39 -8.30
N PHE A 431 0.14 -10.69 -7.01
CA PHE A 431 -1.02 -11.38 -6.46
C PHE A 431 -1.40 -10.98 -5.04
N ILE A 432 -2.67 -11.22 -4.71
CA ILE A 432 -3.24 -11.23 -3.35
C ILE A 432 -3.83 -12.62 -3.11
N GLU A 433 -3.48 -13.23 -1.99
CA GLU A 433 -3.99 -14.53 -1.58
C GLU A 433 -4.96 -14.38 -0.40
N LEU A 434 -6.16 -14.92 -0.57
CA LEU A 434 -7.20 -14.92 0.45
C LEU A 434 -7.57 -16.36 0.82
N GLN A 435 -7.72 -16.63 2.12
CA GLN A 435 -8.31 -17.85 2.61
C GLN A 435 -9.76 -17.61 3.01
N TYR A 436 -10.68 -18.44 2.51
CA TYR A 436 -12.07 -18.45 2.96
C TYR A 436 -12.23 -19.26 4.24
N ILE A 437 -12.66 -18.60 5.31
CA ILE A 437 -12.86 -19.18 6.65
C ILE A 437 -14.35 -19.40 6.99
N GLY A 438 -15.26 -19.14 6.06
CA GLY A 438 -16.69 -19.38 6.26
C GLY A 438 -17.07 -20.87 6.32
N ASN A 439 -18.24 -21.15 6.89
CA ASN A 439 -18.66 -22.52 7.24
C ASN A 439 -19.38 -23.29 6.11
N SER A 440 -19.77 -22.60 5.04
CA SER A 440 -20.51 -23.18 3.91
C SER A 440 -19.94 -22.71 2.59
N THR A 441 -20.12 -23.48 1.53
CA THR A 441 -19.76 -23.05 0.18
C THR A 441 -20.53 -21.78 -0.20
N CYS A 442 -19.88 -20.82 -0.86
CA CYS A 442 -20.49 -19.57 -1.29
C CYS A 442 -19.93 -19.07 -2.64
N ASP A 443 -20.61 -18.12 -3.26
CA ASP A 443 -20.19 -17.44 -4.49
C ASP A 443 -19.52 -16.09 -4.16
N PRO A 444 -18.25 -15.86 -4.55
CA PRO A 444 -17.52 -14.62 -4.26
C PRO A 444 -17.84 -13.49 -5.26
N SER A 445 -18.71 -13.70 -6.25
CA SER A 445 -18.94 -12.75 -7.35
C SER A 445 -19.46 -11.39 -6.90
N SER A 446 -20.13 -11.30 -5.75
CA SER A 446 -20.58 -10.04 -5.16
C SER A 446 -19.46 -9.21 -4.51
N LEU A 447 -18.26 -9.77 -4.34
CA LEU A 447 -17.16 -9.15 -3.62
C LEU A 447 -16.22 -8.36 -4.55
N LYS A 448 -15.68 -7.27 -4.01
CA LYS A 448 -14.65 -6.45 -4.64
C LYS A 448 -13.48 -6.29 -3.69
N VAL A 449 -12.25 -6.46 -4.17
CA VAL A 449 -11.04 -6.09 -3.43
C VAL A 449 -10.77 -4.62 -3.69
N LYS A 450 -10.73 -3.81 -2.63
CA LYS A 450 -10.30 -2.42 -2.67
C LYS A 450 -8.82 -2.35 -2.30
N ILE A 451 -7.98 -1.90 -3.23
CA ILE A 451 -6.55 -1.65 -3.03
C ILE A 451 -6.37 -0.14 -3.08
N ASP A 452 -6.18 0.48 -1.92
CA ASP A 452 -6.23 1.93 -1.74
C ASP A 452 -7.55 2.51 -2.28
N GLU A 453 -7.52 3.14 -3.46
CA GLU A 453 -8.71 3.64 -4.17
C GLU A 453 -9.17 2.78 -5.36
N SER A 454 -8.37 1.79 -5.77
CA SER A 454 -8.69 0.91 -6.90
C SER A 454 -9.65 -0.21 -6.48
N LEU A 455 -10.65 -0.52 -7.31
CA LEU A 455 -11.64 -1.58 -7.04
C LEU A 455 -11.50 -2.73 -8.03
N VAL A 456 -11.25 -3.93 -7.52
CA VAL A 456 -10.95 -5.14 -8.31
C VAL A 456 -12.05 -6.18 -8.05
N PRO A 457 -12.89 -6.53 -9.05
CA PRO A 457 -14.01 -7.45 -8.85
C PRO A 457 -13.54 -8.92 -8.71
N MET A 458 -14.13 -9.69 -7.79
CA MET A 458 -13.76 -11.10 -7.51
C MET A 458 -14.51 -12.16 -8.35
N PHE A 459 -15.14 -11.77 -9.45
CA PHE A 459 -15.82 -12.74 -10.32
C PHE A 459 -14.88 -13.80 -10.92
N SER A 460 -15.27 -15.08 -10.88
CA SER A 460 -14.54 -16.17 -11.53
C SER A 460 -15.48 -17.05 -12.35
N SER A 461 -14.96 -17.68 -13.41
CA SER A 461 -15.66 -18.77 -14.10
C SER A 461 -15.90 -19.98 -13.17
N GLN A 462 -15.10 -20.11 -12.11
CA GLN A 462 -15.36 -21.02 -11.00
C GLN A 462 -16.36 -20.39 -10.03
N LYS A 463 -17.60 -20.86 -10.09
CA LYS A 463 -18.73 -20.21 -9.40
C LYS A 463 -18.71 -20.28 -7.88
N LEU A 464 -17.94 -21.18 -7.26
CA LEU A 464 -18.11 -21.51 -5.83
C LEU A 464 -16.80 -21.73 -5.08
N VAL A 465 -16.74 -21.18 -3.87
CA VAL A 465 -15.64 -21.27 -2.91
C VAL A 465 -16.09 -22.12 -1.73
N SER A 466 -15.37 -23.20 -1.45
CA SER A 466 -15.63 -24.08 -0.31
C SER A 466 -14.84 -23.65 0.93
N PRO A 467 -15.29 -24.01 2.16
CA PRO A 467 -14.57 -23.73 3.40
C PRO A 467 -13.08 -24.10 3.34
N GLN A 468 -12.22 -23.27 3.93
CA GLN A 468 -10.76 -23.42 4.00
C GLN A 468 -10.03 -23.32 2.65
N LYS A 469 -10.75 -23.03 1.56
CA LYS A 469 -10.14 -22.90 0.23
C LYS A 469 -9.41 -21.56 0.12
N VAL A 470 -8.25 -21.62 -0.54
CA VAL A 470 -7.44 -20.46 -0.89
C VAL A 470 -7.81 -19.97 -2.28
N ILE A 471 -7.89 -18.66 -2.45
CA ILE A 471 -8.15 -17.98 -3.72
C ILE A 471 -7.01 -17.01 -3.97
N LEU A 472 -6.43 -17.10 -5.17
CA LEU A 472 -5.45 -16.15 -5.65
C LEU A 472 -6.13 -15.11 -6.55
N ILE A 473 -5.83 -13.83 -6.36
CA ILE A 473 -6.29 -12.72 -7.20
C ILE A 473 -5.05 -12.07 -7.80
N GLY A 474 -4.94 -12.06 -9.12
CA GLY A 474 -3.75 -11.61 -9.84
C GLY A 474 -3.64 -12.29 -11.20
N ASN A 475 -2.53 -12.16 -11.91
CA ASN A 475 -2.37 -12.75 -13.24
C ASN A 475 -1.85 -14.21 -13.18
N SER A 476 -2.57 -15.16 -13.79
CA SER A 476 -2.18 -16.59 -13.84
C SER A 476 -0.94 -16.95 -14.65
N GLU A 477 -0.40 -16.06 -15.47
CA GLU A 477 0.65 -16.38 -16.46
C GLU A 477 1.94 -16.98 -15.87
N SER A 478 2.22 -16.77 -14.58
CA SER A 478 3.40 -17.35 -13.90
C SER A 478 3.06 -18.56 -13.03
N PHE A 479 1.78 -18.89 -12.87
CA PHE A 479 1.34 -19.86 -11.87
C PHE A 479 0.91 -21.18 -12.50
N LEU A 480 1.53 -22.26 -12.07
CA LEU A 480 1.26 -23.63 -12.52
C LEU A 480 0.33 -24.37 -11.54
N ASN A 481 -0.69 -25.03 -12.11
CA ASN A 481 -1.58 -25.95 -11.39
C ASN A 481 -2.34 -25.33 -10.21
N LEU A 482 -2.63 -24.02 -10.24
CA LEU A 482 -3.48 -23.39 -9.23
C LEU A 482 -4.96 -23.60 -9.57
N PRO A 483 -5.73 -24.31 -8.72
CA PRO A 483 -7.11 -24.64 -9.03
C PRO A 483 -8.06 -23.46 -8.81
N SER A 484 -7.67 -22.36 -8.17
CA SER A 484 -8.58 -21.24 -7.87
C SER A 484 -7.87 -19.90 -7.95
N ILE A 485 -7.80 -19.40 -9.18
CA ILE A 485 -7.26 -18.09 -9.52
C ILE A 485 -8.36 -17.20 -10.12
N ILE A 486 -8.35 -15.94 -9.75
CA ILE A 486 -9.18 -14.88 -10.29
C ILE A 486 -8.25 -13.93 -11.05
N ASN A 487 -8.22 -14.09 -12.37
CA ASN A 487 -7.34 -13.34 -13.25
C ASN A 487 -7.69 -11.85 -13.28
N ARG A 488 -6.84 -10.99 -12.72
CA ARG A 488 -7.06 -9.54 -12.58
C ARG A 488 -5.79 -8.72 -12.66
N ASN A 489 -5.94 -7.47 -13.10
CA ASN A 489 -4.95 -6.43 -12.89
C ASN A 489 -5.00 -5.96 -11.43
N ILE A 490 -3.84 -5.96 -10.76
CA ILE A 490 -3.66 -5.35 -9.45
C ILE A 490 -2.38 -4.51 -9.40
N ASP A 491 -2.06 -3.79 -10.48
CA ASP A 491 -0.85 -2.97 -10.61
C ASP A 491 -0.72 -1.92 -9.50
N SER A 492 -1.85 -1.43 -8.97
CA SER A 492 -1.91 -0.49 -7.85
C SER A 492 -1.36 -1.06 -6.54
N LEU A 493 -1.29 -2.39 -6.40
CA LEU A 493 -0.77 -3.06 -5.22
C LEU A 493 0.70 -2.71 -5.00
N ASN A 494 0.98 -2.15 -3.83
CA ASN A 494 2.33 -1.90 -3.34
C ASN A 494 2.45 -2.38 -1.87
N PRO A 495 3.67 -2.48 -1.31
CA PRO A 495 3.85 -2.97 0.06
C PRO A 495 3.11 -2.15 1.12
N ASN A 496 2.81 -0.88 0.88
CA ASN A 496 2.16 0.00 1.86
C ASN A 496 0.63 0.10 1.63
N SER A 497 0.11 -0.50 0.57
CA SER A 497 -1.31 -0.42 0.19
C SER A 497 -2.22 -0.90 1.30
N LYS A 498 -3.33 -0.18 1.48
CA LYS A 498 -4.47 -0.66 2.27
C LYS A 498 -5.26 -1.67 1.43
N ILE A 499 -5.51 -2.84 1.98
CA ILE A 499 -6.26 -3.91 1.31
C ILE A 499 -7.56 -4.15 2.07
N GLN A 500 -8.69 -3.99 1.37
CA GLN A 500 -10.02 -4.22 1.93
C GLN A 500 -10.82 -5.12 1.00
N LEU A 501 -11.78 -5.83 1.57
CA LEU A 501 -12.77 -6.61 0.86
C LEU A 501 -14.13 -5.98 1.11
N THR A 502 -14.88 -5.72 0.05
CA THR A 502 -16.12 -4.93 0.12
C THR A 502 -17.26 -5.58 -0.65
N ASP A 503 -18.46 -5.49 -0.10
CA ASP A 503 -19.73 -5.64 -0.81
C ASP A 503 -20.52 -4.31 -0.71
N SER A 504 -21.75 -4.24 -1.24
CA SER A 504 -22.58 -3.02 -1.22
C SER A 504 -22.89 -2.46 0.18
N ASN A 505 -22.78 -3.26 1.24
CA ASN A 505 -23.18 -2.89 2.60
C ASN A 505 -22.04 -3.01 3.62
N ASN A 506 -20.99 -3.78 3.32
CA ASN A 506 -19.96 -4.17 4.27
C ASN A 506 -18.56 -3.92 3.72
N VAL A 507 -17.67 -3.52 4.62
CA VAL A 507 -16.24 -3.37 4.37
C VAL A 507 -15.49 -4.16 5.42
N HIS A 508 -14.63 -5.08 4.98
CA HIS A 508 -13.70 -5.80 5.83
C HIS A 508 -12.27 -5.37 5.49
N THR A 509 -11.54 -4.84 6.48
CA THR A 509 -10.13 -4.46 6.28
C THR A 509 -9.26 -5.69 6.50
N LEU A 510 -8.65 -6.15 5.43
CA LEU A 510 -7.74 -7.31 5.43
C LEU A 510 -6.33 -6.89 5.87
N PHE A 511 -5.89 -5.70 5.42
CA PHE A 511 -4.64 -5.08 5.83
C PHE A 511 -4.82 -3.56 5.84
N SER A 512 -4.38 -2.91 6.92
CA SER A 512 -4.62 -1.46 7.14
C SER A 512 -3.73 -0.55 6.30
N GLY A 513 -2.69 -1.09 5.65
CA GLY A 513 -1.58 -0.31 5.12
C GLY A 513 -0.52 -0.04 6.20
N LEU A 514 0.62 0.51 5.77
CA LEU A 514 1.72 0.93 6.63
C LEU A 514 1.79 2.45 6.75
N ASP A 515 2.35 2.95 7.85
CA ASP A 515 2.64 4.37 8.04
C ASP A 515 3.64 4.88 6.98
N GLU A 516 3.59 6.19 6.64
CA GLU A 516 4.44 6.79 5.59
C GLU A 516 5.95 6.65 5.84
N ASN A 517 6.36 6.50 7.11
CA ASN A 517 7.75 6.32 7.52
C ASN A 517 8.18 4.84 7.64
N ARG A 518 7.34 3.91 7.20
CA ARG A 518 7.64 2.47 7.17
C ARG A 518 7.85 2.01 5.74
N PHE A 519 9.01 1.40 5.51
CA PHE A 519 9.45 0.89 4.22
C PHE A 519 9.66 -0.62 4.30
N THR A 520 8.97 -1.39 3.46
CA THR A 520 9.14 -2.84 3.35
C THR A 520 9.92 -3.18 2.08
N ILE A 521 11.08 -3.82 2.25
CA ILE A 521 12.00 -4.18 1.16
C ILE A 521 11.79 -5.64 0.80
N THR A 522 11.06 -5.88 -0.30
CA THR A 522 10.70 -7.23 -0.75
C THR A 522 11.83 -8.01 -1.42
N ARG A 523 12.98 -7.37 -1.64
CA ARG A 523 14.13 -7.97 -2.35
C ARG A 523 15.33 -8.09 -1.43
N ASP A 524 15.88 -9.30 -1.32
CA ASP A 524 17.08 -9.55 -0.52
C ASP A 524 18.36 -9.03 -1.20
N GLY A 525 19.51 -9.14 -0.52
CA GLY A 525 20.79 -8.67 -1.02
C GLY A 525 21.30 -9.41 -2.27
N LYS A 526 20.81 -10.64 -2.52
CA LYS A 526 21.11 -11.45 -3.72
C LYS A 526 20.16 -11.16 -4.89
N GLY A 527 19.11 -10.39 -4.66
CA GLY A 527 18.11 -10.04 -5.65
C GLY A 527 16.92 -10.99 -5.72
N THR A 528 16.75 -11.90 -4.77
CA THR A 528 15.57 -12.78 -4.63
C THR A 528 14.37 -11.97 -4.18
N ILE A 529 13.19 -12.23 -4.75
CA ILE A 529 11.94 -11.55 -4.39
C ILE A 529 11.17 -12.39 -3.37
N HIS A 530 10.78 -11.78 -2.26
CA HIS A 530 9.92 -12.36 -1.25
C HIS A 530 8.49 -11.82 -1.38
N SER A 531 7.51 -12.71 -1.31
CA SER A 531 6.15 -12.32 -0.97
C SER A 531 6.04 -11.96 0.52
N LEU A 532 4.93 -11.32 0.88
CA LEU A 532 4.67 -10.78 2.21
C LEU A 532 3.47 -11.46 2.85
N LEU A 533 3.68 -11.97 4.07
CA LEU A 533 2.68 -12.61 4.92
C LEU A 533 2.21 -11.62 5.99
N PRO A 534 0.91 -11.37 6.18
CA PRO A 534 0.42 -10.44 7.19
C PRO A 534 0.45 -11.08 8.58
N ILE A 535 1.23 -10.52 9.51
CA ILE A 535 1.32 -10.98 10.90
C ILE A 535 1.18 -9.79 11.84
N ASN A 536 0.16 -9.82 12.71
CA ASN A 536 -0.07 -8.79 13.73
C ASN A 536 -0.08 -7.35 13.17
N GLY A 537 -0.60 -7.16 11.95
CA GLY A 537 -0.64 -5.86 11.27
C GLY A 537 0.69 -5.40 10.66
N ARG A 538 1.70 -6.28 10.56
CA ARG A 538 2.98 -6.04 9.87
C ARG A 538 3.22 -7.07 8.79
N TRP A 539 4.18 -6.78 7.91
CA TRP A 539 4.63 -7.74 6.90
C TRP A 539 5.74 -8.61 7.44
N PHE A 540 5.64 -9.90 7.14
CA PHE A 540 6.71 -10.86 7.32
C PHE A 540 7.10 -11.42 5.96
N HIS A 541 8.40 -11.37 5.64
CA HIS A 541 8.90 -11.86 4.36
C HIS A 541 8.79 -13.39 4.32
N HIS A 542 8.31 -13.91 3.21
CA HIS A 542 8.09 -15.33 3.06
C HIS A 542 9.41 -16.13 3.21
N PRO A 543 9.45 -17.16 4.09
CA PRO A 543 10.72 -17.77 4.54
C PRO A 543 11.16 -19.02 3.77
N VAL A 544 10.34 -19.57 2.85
CA VAL A 544 10.59 -20.87 2.21
C VAL A 544 11.39 -20.74 0.91
N TYR A 545 12.52 -21.45 0.83
CA TYR A 545 13.54 -21.39 -0.23
C TYR A 545 13.15 -21.94 -1.61
N HIS A 546 11.96 -22.52 -1.73
CA HIS A 546 11.48 -23.09 -2.99
C HIS A 546 10.06 -22.63 -3.22
N SER A 547 9.92 -21.64 -4.11
CA SER A 547 8.61 -21.21 -4.51
C SER A 547 7.83 -22.35 -5.13
N LYS A 548 6.59 -22.50 -4.68
CA LYS A 548 5.68 -23.50 -5.23
C LYS A 548 4.82 -22.86 -6.31
N HIS A 549 4.33 -23.71 -7.21
CA HIS A 549 3.43 -23.28 -8.29
C HIS A 549 4.00 -22.22 -9.25
N LEU A 550 5.32 -22.00 -9.30
CA LEU A 550 5.98 -21.18 -10.33
C LEU A 550 6.59 -22.05 -11.43
N TYR A 551 6.91 -21.45 -12.58
CA TYR A 551 7.69 -22.14 -13.61
C TYR A 551 9.11 -22.45 -13.12
N PRO A 552 9.74 -23.58 -13.54
CA PRO A 552 11.05 -23.99 -13.05
C PRO A 552 12.16 -22.93 -13.19
N GLU A 553 12.10 -22.11 -14.24
CA GLU A 553 13.02 -20.98 -14.48
C GLU A 553 12.86 -19.82 -13.48
N GLU A 554 11.70 -19.69 -12.84
CA GLU A 554 11.35 -18.61 -11.91
C GLU A 554 11.61 -19.02 -10.45
N VAL A 555 11.51 -20.31 -10.10
CA VAL A 555 11.58 -20.81 -8.71
C VAL A 555 12.84 -20.36 -7.96
N GLY A 556 13.99 -20.27 -8.64
CA GLY A 556 15.27 -19.92 -8.01
C GLY A 556 15.44 -18.46 -7.60
N PHE A 557 14.54 -17.57 -8.03
CA PHE A 557 14.63 -16.12 -7.81
C PHE A 557 13.52 -15.56 -6.92
N HIS A 558 12.69 -16.45 -6.36
CA HIS A 558 11.50 -16.09 -5.64
C HIS A 558 11.33 -16.97 -4.40
N TYR A 559 10.87 -16.38 -3.31
CA TYR A 559 10.34 -17.10 -2.15
C TYR A 559 8.90 -16.67 -1.92
N MET A 560 7.97 -17.52 -2.38
CA MET A 560 6.53 -17.34 -2.30
C MET A 560 5.84 -18.70 -2.45
N SER A 561 4.67 -18.89 -1.84
CA SER A 561 3.92 -20.15 -1.95
C SER A 561 2.47 -19.88 -2.37
N PRO A 562 2.25 -19.27 -3.56
CA PRO A 562 0.90 -18.98 -4.01
C PRO A 562 0.05 -20.26 -4.04
N GLY A 563 -1.13 -20.21 -3.42
CA GLY A 563 -2.05 -21.32 -3.25
C GLY A 563 -1.85 -22.17 -1.99
N GLU A 564 -0.83 -21.91 -1.16
CA GLU A 564 -0.53 -22.69 0.03
C GLU A 564 -0.32 -21.81 1.27
N ILE A 565 -1.02 -22.15 2.37
CA ILE A 565 -0.90 -21.41 3.62
C ILE A 565 0.41 -21.77 4.32
N VAL A 566 1.25 -20.78 4.58
CA VAL A 566 2.55 -20.94 5.23
C VAL A 566 2.45 -20.73 6.75
N ASN A 567 2.97 -21.70 7.52
CA ASN A 567 3.12 -21.55 8.97
C ASN A 567 4.49 -20.94 9.32
N VAL A 568 4.46 -19.65 9.67
CA VAL A 568 5.63 -18.83 10.02
C VAL A 568 6.16 -19.03 11.44
N GLN A 569 5.48 -19.78 12.30
CA GLN A 569 5.86 -19.91 13.73
C GLN A 569 7.26 -20.49 13.95
N ASN A 570 7.77 -21.26 12.98
CA ASN A 570 9.08 -21.90 13.04
C ASN A 570 10.22 -21.03 12.49
N TYR A 571 9.93 -19.85 11.91
CA TYR A 571 10.90 -18.99 11.24
C TYR A 571 11.10 -17.67 12.01
N LYS A 572 11.44 -17.80 13.30
CA LYS A 572 11.69 -16.65 14.17
C LYS A 572 13.19 -16.48 14.36
N PRO A 573 13.75 -15.30 14.05
CA PRO A 573 15.11 -14.99 14.45
C PRO A 573 15.22 -15.10 15.97
N ASP A 574 16.13 -15.94 16.46
CA ASP A 574 16.49 -15.93 17.88
C ASP A 574 17.09 -14.57 18.23
N ASN A 575 16.46 -13.86 19.16
CA ASN A 575 16.91 -12.53 19.58
C ASN A 575 18.35 -12.54 20.13
N SER A 576 18.85 -13.67 20.63
CA SER A 576 20.22 -13.80 21.12
C SER A 576 21.28 -13.90 20.01
N GLU A 577 20.85 -14.04 18.75
CA GLU A 577 21.71 -14.26 17.60
C GLU A 577 21.60 -13.15 16.54
N VAL A 578 21.12 -11.97 16.94
CA VAL A 578 20.98 -10.78 16.10
C VAL A 578 21.63 -9.58 16.78
N PHE A 579 22.62 -8.96 16.13
CA PHE A 579 23.25 -7.74 16.61
C PHE A 579 23.77 -6.88 15.46
N ILE A 580 24.02 -5.60 15.74
CA ILE A 580 24.63 -4.67 14.79
C ILE A 580 26.13 -4.99 14.72
N ASN A 581 26.61 -5.39 13.55
CA ASN A 581 28.00 -5.79 13.38
C ASN A 581 28.90 -4.62 12.97
N GLU A 582 28.51 -3.86 11.95
CA GLU A 582 29.34 -2.77 11.42
C GLU A 582 28.47 -1.63 10.92
N ILE A 583 28.89 -0.38 11.12
CA ILE A 583 28.19 0.79 10.60
C ILE A 583 29.16 1.75 9.93
N SER A 584 28.86 2.11 8.69
CA SER A 584 29.54 3.18 7.95
C SER A 584 28.68 4.45 7.99
N TRP A 585 28.90 5.31 8.99
CA TRP A 585 28.17 6.58 9.13
C TRP A 585 28.46 7.57 8.02
N MET A 586 29.71 7.57 7.55
CA MET A 586 30.25 8.64 6.70
C MET A 586 30.35 8.22 5.24
N GLY A 587 30.28 6.92 4.95
CA GLY A 587 30.49 6.35 3.62
C GLY A 587 31.98 6.14 3.33
N SER A 588 32.31 6.13 2.03
CA SER A 588 33.67 5.86 1.55
C SER A 588 34.27 7.06 0.83
N TYR A 589 35.53 6.96 0.46
CA TYR A 589 36.20 7.82 -0.51
C TYR A 589 36.72 6.99 -1.68
N LYS A 590 36.45 7.45 -2.91
CA LYS A 590 37.06 6.95 -4.14
C LYS A 590 38.05 8.01 -4.63
N GLY A 591 39.33 7.83 -4.34
CA GLY A 591 40.33 8.89 -4.41
C GLY A 591 39.92 10.10 -3.56
N SER A 592 39.71 11.26 -4.19
CA SER A 592 39.27 12.48 -3.49
C SER A 592 37.75 12.64 -3.36
N GLU A 593 36.96 11.81 -4.05
CA GLU A 593 35.51 11.94 -4.12
C GLU A 593 34.81 11.17 -3.00
N ALA A 594 33.89 11.85 -2.30
CA ALA A 594 33.10 11.22 -1.24
C ALA A 594 31.98 10.37 -1.84
N VAL A 595 31.87 9.13 -1.39
CA VAL A 595 30.84 8.17 -1.83
C VAL A 595 29.81 8.01 -0.71
N ALA A 596 28.67 8.69 -0.87
CA ALA A 596 27.59 8.65 0.13
C ALA A 596 26.81 7.33 0.13
N ASN A 597 26.80 6.60 -0.99
CA ASN A 597 26.09 5.33 -1.13
C ASN A 597 26.70 4.20 -0.28
N ASP A 598 27.95 4.37 0.14
CA ASP A 598 28.65 3.42 1.00
C ASP A 598 28.36 3.66 2.48
N ARG A 599 27.34 4.46 2.80
CA ARG A 599 26.76 4.51 4.13
C ARG A 599 25.85 3.30 4.29
N PHE A 600 26.15 2.47 5.27
CA PHE A 600 25.43 1.22 5.49
C PHE A 600 25.34 0.88 6.97
N ILE A 601 24.34 0.06 7.30
CA ILE A 601 24.26 -0.70 8.55
C ILE A 601 24.42 -2.16 8.18
N GLU A 602 25.28 -2.87 8.88
CA GLU A 602 25.40 -4.31 8.77
C GLU A 602 24.90 -4.96 10.05
N LEU A 603 24.05 -5.97 9.88
CA LEU A 603 23.56 -6.83 10.94
C LEU A 603 24.15 -8.22 10.79
N PHE A 604 24.54 -8.82 11.91
CA PHE A 604 24.82 -10.24 11.96
C PHE A 604 23.56 -11.00 12.36
N THR A 605 23.24 -12.08 11.63
CA THR A 605 22.08 -12.93 11.90
C THR A 605 22.39 -14.39 11.56
N LYS A 606 21.95 -15.34 12.39
CA LYS A 606 22.09 -16.78 12.08
C LYS A 606 20.83 -17.45 11.55
N ASN A 607 19.65 -16.88 11.84
CA ASN A 607 18.37 -17.52 11.58
C ASN A 607 17.59 -16.77 10.50
N ILE A 608 16.75 -17.51 9.77
CA ILE A 608 15.85 -16.96 8.75
C ILE A 608 14.72 -16.17 9.41
N GLY A 609 14.32 -15.06 8.79
CA GLY A 609 13.11 -14.34 9.17
C GLY A 609 13.03 -12.94 8.58
N SER A 610 12.48 -12.01 9.36
CA SER A 610 12.39 -10.59 9.02
C SER A 610 12.79 -9.72 10.20
N LEU A 611 13.56 -8.67 9.94
CA LEU A 611 13.95 -7.68 10.94
C LEU A 611 13.41 -6.30 10.55
N ASP A 612 13.11 -5.50 11.56
CA ASP A 612 12.82 -4.08 11.41
C ASP A 612 13.99 -3.27 11.99
N VAL A 613 14.53 -2.33 11.23
CA VAL A 613 15.51 -1.34 11.71
C VAL A 613 14.84 0.03 11.78
N GLU A 614 14.79 0.60 12.99
CA GLU A 614 14.36 1.98 13.24
C GLU A 614 15.58 2.90 13.26
N ILE A 615 15.54 3.96 12.45
CA ILE A 615 16.56 5.01 12.36
C ILE A 615 15.96 6.31 12.86
N ILE A 616 16.37 6.73 14.06
CA ILE A 616 15.88 7.92 14.72
C ILE A 616 16.92 9.03 14.61
N THR A 617 16.52 10.17 14.06
CA THR A 617 17.31 11.39 13.95
C THR A 617 16.51 12.59 14.46
N ASP A 618 17.12 13.77 14.56
CA ASP A 618 16.41 15.02 14.93
C ASP A 618 15.23 15.37 14.02
N THR A 619 15.20 14.82 12.80
CA THR A 619 14.28 15.24 11.72
C THR A 619 13.38 14.14 11.19
N HIS A 620 13.78 12.88 11.35
CA HIS A 620 13.10 11.73 10.76
C HIS A 620 13.16 10.55 11.74
N ASN A 621 12.11 9.72 11.70
CA ASN A 621 12.06 8.44 12.36
C ASN A 621 11.57 7.41 11.34
N ASP A 622 12.49 6.69 10.71
CA ASP A 622 12.20 5.78 9.60
C ASP A 622 12.36 4.32 10.03
N PHE A 623 11.49 3.45 9.54
CA PHE A 623 11.54 2.01 9.78
C PHE A 623 11.76 1.26 8.46
N PHE A 624 12.76 0.39 8.44
CA PHE A 624 13.06 -0.47 7.30
C PHE A 624 12.86 -1.93 7.68
N SER A 625 11.94 -2.61 7.01
CA SER A 625 11.67 -4.04 7.19
C SER A 625 12.27 -4.82 6.02
N PHE A 626 13.05 -5.87 6.30
CA PHE A 626 13.73 -6.66 5.26
C PHE A 626 13.90 -8.12 5.67
N PRO A 627 14.08 -9.04 4.70
CA PRO A 627 14.35 -10.44 4.96
C PRO A 627 15.78 -10.66 5.47
N VAL A 628 15.95 -11.67 6.33
CA VAL A 628 17.26 -12.19 6.75
C VAL A 628 17.32 -13.69 6.52
N MET A 629 18.49 -14.19 6.12
CA MET A 629 18.68 -15.50 5.52
C MET A 629 19.76 -16.28 6.25
N GLU A 630 19.55 -17.58 6.55
CA GLU A 630 20.56 -18.43 7.23
C GLU A 630 21.83 -18.60 6.39
N SER A 631 21.71 -18.56 5.06
CA SER A 631 22.89 -18.56 4.18
C SER A 631 23.73 -17.29 4.24
N GLU A 632 23.23 -16.24 4.91
CA GLU A 632 23.85 -14.92 5.02
C GLU A 632 24.06 -14.58 6.48
N ASN A 633 25.28 -14.83 6.97
CA ASN A 633 25.65 -14.43 8.32
C ASN A 633 25.60 -12.89 8.50
N PHE A 634 25.77 -12.13 7.42
CA PHE A 634 25.80 -10.67 7.41
C PHE A 634 24.76 -10.13 6.42
N THR A 635 23.91 -9.22 6.88
CA THR A 635 22.96 -8.48 6.04
C THR A 635 23.32 -7.01 6.04
N VAL A 636 23.63 -6.46 4.86
CA VAL A 636 24.01 -5.06 4.68
C VAL A 636 22.82 -4.27 4.14
N LEU A 637 22.38 -3.25 4.89
CA LEU A 637 21.34 -2.31 4.53
C LEU A 637 21.96 -0.97 4.11
N SER A 638 21.60 -0.48 2.92
CA SER A 638 22.05 0.83 2.42
C SER A 638 21.02 1.50 1.50
N LYS A 639 21.39 2.64 0.91
CA LYS A 639 20.56 3.35 -0.08
C LYS A 639 20.47 2.61 -1.42
N GLN A 640 21.54 1.96 -1.82
CA GLN A 640 21.76 1.27 -3.09
C GLN A 640 23.04 0.43 -3.01
N SER A 641 23.32 -0.40 -4.02
CA SER A 641 24.58 -1.16 -4.09
C SER A 641 25.81 -0.30 -3.79
N LEU A 642 26.72 -0.84 -2.96
CA LEU A 642 27.92 -0.16 -2.51
C LEU A 642 28.89 0.03 -3.68
N THR A 643 29.54 1.19 -3.75
CA THR A 643 30.44 1.59 -4.84
C THR A 643 31.85 1.07 -4.62
N CYS A 644 32.41 1.19 -3.40
CA CYS A 644 33.74 0.67 -3.10
C CYS A 644 33.73 -0.84 -2.83
N PHE A 645 32.56 -1.44 -2.59
CA PHE A 645 32.34 -2.84 -2.23
C PHE A 645 31.29 -3.49 -3.16
N PRO A 646 31.51 -3.52 -4.49
CA PRO A 646 30.48 -3.87 -5.47
C PRO A 646 29.99 -5.32 -5.38
N ASP A 647 30.80 -6.22 -4.82
CA ASP A 647 30.49 -7.66 -4.72
C ASP A 647 29.70 -8.01 -3.44
N VAL A 648 29.43 -7.05 -2.57
CA VAL A 648 28.70 -7.26 -1.32
C VAL A 648 27.18 -7.25 -1.58
N PRO A 649 26.47 -8.37 -1.35
CA PRO A 649 25.01 -8.42 -1.42
C PRO A 649 24.41 -7.37 -0.49
N THR A 650 23.58 -6.48 -1.05
CA THR A 650 23.11 -5.29 -0.32
C THR A 650 21.60 -5.18 -0.45
N VAL A 651 20.90 -5.22 0.69
CA VAL A 651 19.50 -4.85 0.79
C VAL A 651 19.42 -3.33 0.66
N SER A 652 18.65 -2.82 -0.30
CA SER A 652 18.67 -1.39 -0.60
C SER A 652 17.30 -0.75 -0.70
N HIS A 653 17.21 0.49 -0.24
CA HIS A 653 16.02 1.32 -0.37
C HIS A 653 16.38 2.80 -0.56
N THR A 654 15.74 3.48 -1.51
CA THR A 654 16.11 4.86 -1.90
C THR A 654 15.94 5.89 -0.79
N SER A 655 15.01 5.67 0.14
CA SER A 655 14.79 6.49 1.34
C SER A 655 15.82 6.25 2.45
N PHE A 656 16.66 5.21 2.36
CA PHE A 656 17.63 4.93 3.42
C PHE A 656 18.66 6.06 3.53
N SER A 657 18.89 6.52 4.76
CA SER A 657 19.75 7.65 5.07
C SER A 657 20.35 7.51 6.46
N LEU A 658 21.68 7.53 6.54
CA LEU A 658 22.42 7.79 7.78
C LEU A 658 22.92 9.24 7.78
N ASN A 659 22.67 9.96 8.88
CA ASN A 659 23.09 11.34 9.04
C ASN A 659 24.49 11.43 9.71
N THR A 660 25.05 12.65 9.74
CA THR A 660 26.33 12.93 10.41
C THR A 660 26.17 13.64 11.76
N LYS A 661 25.00 13.50 12.37
CA LYS A 661 24.62 14.06 13.66
C LYS A 661 24.24 12.90 14.60
N ASP A 662 23.67 13.22 15.75
CA ASP A 662 23.20 12.18 16.64
C ASP A 662 22.12 11.34 15.94
N THR A 663 22.31 10.02 15.95
CA THR A 663 21.38 9.04 15.37
C THR A 663 21.23 7.88 16.34
N THR A 664 20.01 7.46 16.61
CA THR A 664 19.76 6.22 17.34
C THR A 664 19.27 5.16 16.36
N LEU A 665 19.95 4.02 16.34
CA LEU A 665 19.52 2.84 15.59
C LEU A 665 18.96 1.82 16.58
N LYS A 666 17.81 1.24 16.24
CA LYS A 666 17.21 0.16 17.00
C LYS A 666 16.80 -0.96 16.06
N VAL A 667 17.05 -2.19 16.48
CA VAL A 667 16.71 -3.39 15.72
C VAL A 667 15.61 -4.13 16.45
N TYR A 668 14.54 -4.48 15.75
CA TYR A 668 13.38 -5.17 16.29
C TYR A 668 13.13 -6.49 15.56
N ASN A 669 12.59 -7.46 16.30
CA ASN A 669 12.01 -8.67 15.70
C ASN A 669 10.62 -8.33 15.14
N THR A 670 10.40 -8.54 13.84
CA THR A 670 9.15 -8.20 13.15
C THR A 670 7.94 -9.00 13.65
N PHE A 671 8.14 -10.25 14.09
CA PHE A 671 7.05 -11.14 14.53
C PHE A 671 6.45 -10.72 15.88
N GLY A 672 7.30 -10.26 16.80
CA GLY A 672 6.91 -9.92 18.19
C GLY A 672 6.99 -8.43 18.53
N GLY A 673 7.62 -7.61 17.68
CA GLY A 673 7.88 -6.19 17.94
C GLY A 673 8.89 -5.93 19.07
N ASN A 674 9.62 -6.96 19.52
CA ASN A 674 10.58 -6.83 20.62
C ASN A 674 11.86 -6.14 20.16
N LEU A 675 12.34 -5.18 20.95
CA LEU A 675 13.67 -4.57 20.75
C LEU A 675 14.74 -5.62 21.04
N ILE A 676 15.65 -5.81 20.08
CA ILE A 676 16.77 -6.74 20.16
C ILE A 676 18.02 -6.00 20.61
N THR A 677 18.41 -4.96 19.87
CA THR A 677 19.63 -4.19 20.12
C THR A 677 19.44 -2.72 19.74
N GLN A 678 20.28 -1.87 20.33
CA GLN A 678 20.28 -0.43 20.10
C GLN A 678 21.72 0.09 20.10
N ILE A 679 22.01 1.04 19.21
CA ILE A 679 23.24 1.82 19.24
C ILE A 679 22.93 3.30 19.04
N VAL A 680 23.63 4.15 19.79
CA VAL A 680 23.53 5.61 19.66
C VAL A 680 24.82 6.12 19.04
N TYR A 681 24.69 6.75 17.88
CA TYR A 681 25.75 7.46 17.21
C TYR A 681 25.81 8.89 17.70
N SER A 682 27.01 9.34 18.03
CA SER A 682 27.31 10.75 18.23
C SER A 682 28.72 11.04 17.70
N PRO A 683 28.88 12.02 16.78
CA PRO A 683 30.18 12.39 16.23
C PRO A 683 31.22 12.77 17.31
N THR A 684 30.77 13.34 18.42
CA THR A 684 31.64 13.76 19.54
C THR A 684 32.21 12.59 20.35
N LEU A 685 31.63 11.39 20.21
CA LEU A 685 32.09 10.16 20.85
C LEU A 685 33.08 9.36 19.99
N GLY A 686 33.41 9.82 18.77
CA GLY A 686 34.40 9.17 17.91
C GLY A 686 33.94 7.87 17.25
N HIS A 687 32.62 7.64 17.19
CA HIS A 687 31.99 6.47 16.57
C HIS A 687 32.15 6.53 15.03
N GLY A 688 33.13 5.83 14.49
CA GLY A 688 33.56 6.02 13.09
C GLY A 688 34.51 7.21 12.94
N PHE A 689 35.36 7.16 11.92
CA PHE A 689 36.33 8.23 11.62
C PHE A 689 36.02 8.89 10.29
N ASN A 690 36.15 10.21 10.22
CA ASN A 690 36.05 10.96 8.96
C ASN A 690 37.01 12.14 8.96
N SER A 691 37.98 12.09 8.04
CA SER A 691 38.90 13.19 7.75
C SER A 691 38.72 13.64 6.29
N SER A 692 38.20 14.84 6.10
CA SER A 692 38.09 15.47 4.78
C SER A 692 39.42 15.93 4.21
N VAL A 693 40.41 16.17 5.09
CA VAL A 693 41.78 16.59 4.74
C VAL A 693 42.60 15.40 4.26
N LEU A 694 42.60 14.31 5.03
CA LEU A 694 43.32 13.08 4.67
C LEU A 694 42.56 12.22 3.67
N LYS A 695 41.33 12.62 3.32
CA LYS A 695 40.39 11.83 2.52
C LYS A 695 40.25 10.41 3.09
N LEU A 696 39.98 10.31 4.37
CA LEU A 696 40.04 9.04 5.09
C LEU A 696 38.75 8.80 5.87
N ARG A 697 38.15 7.61 5.73
CA ARG A 697 36.95 7.20 6.46
C ARG A 697 37.11 5.81 7.07
N LYS A 698 36.65 5.65 8.31
CA LYS A 698 36.57 4.36 9.03
C LYS A 698 35.13 4.13 9.46
N SER A 699 34.62 2.93 9.22
CA SER A 699 33.39 2.42 9.85
C SER A 699 33.60 2.15 11.35
N TYR A 700 32.49 1.90 12.03
CA TYR A 700 32.43 1.56 13.45
C TYR A 700 31.94 0.12 13.58
N GLY A 701 32.84 -0.79 13.95
CA GLY A 701 32.62 -2.23 13.95
C GLY A 701 32.62 -2.83 15.35
N PHE A 702 31.79 -3.84 15.57
CA PHE A 702 31.74 -4.67 16.76
C PHE A 702 33.03 -5.48 16.93
N SER A 703 33.63 -5.41 18.12
CA SER A 703 34.92 -6.05 18.42
C SER A 703 34.82 -7.50 18.88
N GLY A 704 33.61 -8.01 19.18
CA GLY A 704 33.43 -9.34 19.76
C GLY A 704 33.58 -9.42 21.28
N PHE A 705 33.97 -8.32 21.95
CA PHE A 705 34.26 -8.32 23.39
C PHE A 705 33.42 -7.32 24.16
N HIS A 706 32.69 -7.78 25.19
CA HIS A 706 31.95 -6.96 26.15
C HIS A 706 31.12 -5.83 25.48
N ASP A 707 30.48 -6.15 24.35
CA ASP A 707 29.69 -5.21 23.55
C ASP A 707 30.40 -3.95 23.06
N LEU A 708 31.73 -4.02 22.93
CA LEU A 708 32.55 -2.89 22.53
C LEU A 708 32.62 -2.75 21.01
N TYR A 709 32.52 -1.50 20.55
CA TYR A 709 32.67 -1.12 19.16
C TYR A 709 33.92 -0.26 18.99
N VAL A 710 34.60 -0.41 17.85
CA VAL A 710 35.86 0.29 17.54
C VAL A 710 35.90 0.72 16.08
N ASN A 711 36.76 1.69 15.80
CA ASN A 711 36.97 2.15 14.43
C ASN A 711 37.74 1.13 13.61
N SER A 712 37.23 0.81 12.43
CA SER A 712 37.88 -0.13 11.52
C SER A 712 39.25 0.38 11.07
N SER A 713 40.16 -0.55 10.80
CA SER A 713 41.54 -0.26 10.40
C SER A 713 41.80 -0.62 8.94
N LYS A 714 43.02 -0.34 8.48
CA LYS A 714 43.42 -0.68 7.11
C LYS A 714 43.26 -2.18 6.88
N SER A 715 42.33 -2.55 6.00
CA SER A 715 42.08 -3.94 5.67
C SER A 715 43.34 -4.57 5.09
N LEU A 716 43.72 -5.75 5.57
CA LEU A 716 44.82 -6.52 4.96
C LEU A 716 44.40 -7.14 3.62
N PHE A 717 43.10 -7.09 3.30
CA PHE A 717 42.51 -7.60 2.07
C PHE A 717 42.29 -6.47 1.05
N SER A 718 42.93 -6.61 -0.10
CA SER A 718 42.77 -5.78 -1.29
C SER A 718 41.80 -6.35 -2.32
N SER A 719 41.15 -7.49 -2.03
CA SER A 719 40.47 -8.29 -3.06
C SER A 719 38.99 -7.95 -3.28
N PHE A 720 38.33 -7.29 -2.33
CA PHE A 720 36.89 -6.95 -2.41
C PHE A 720 36.62 -5.43 -2.35
N ILE A 721 37.64 -4.63 -2.04
CA ILE A 721 37.59 -3.18 -2.20
C ILE A 721 38.14 -2.82 -3.58
N THR A 722 37.42 -1.97 -4.32
CA THR A 722 37.94 -1.47 -5.60
C THR A 722 39.25 -0.69 -5.42
N ASP A 723 40.21 -0.85 -6.35
CA ASP A 723 41.57 -0.29 -6.22
C ASP A 723 41.60 1.20 -5.84
N ASN A 724 40.64 1.99 -6.33
CA ASN A 724 40.56 3.43 -6.10
C ASN A 724 40.01 3.84 -4.72
N CYS A 725 39.56 2.89 -3.89
CA CYS A 725 39.06 3.15 -2.54
C CYS A 725 40.00 2.63 -1.43
N LEU A 726 40.96 1.75 -1.77
CA LEU A 726 41.82 1.01 -0.83
C LEU A 726 42.61 1.90 0.14
N GLU A 727 43.06 3.07 -0.31
CA GLU A 727 43.91 3.94 0.52
C GLU A 727 43.12 4.84 1.47
N ASN A 728 41.82 5.00 1.24
CA ASN A 728 41.02 6.09 1.78
C ASN A 728 39.78 5.62 2.57
N THR A 729 39.44 4.33 2.47
CA THR A 729 38.24 3.73 3.07
C THR A 729 38.60 2.48 3.85
N PHE A 730 38.16 2.42 5.10
CA PHE A 730 38.38 1.30 6.01
C PHE A 730 37.04 0.79 6.55
N ALA A 731 36.53 -0.28 5.93
CA ALA A 731 35.33 -1.00 6.33
C ALA A 731 35.38 -2.43 5.76
N THR A 732 34.62 -3.35 6.34
CA THR A 732 34.62 -4.78 5.95
C THR A 732 33.21 -5.35 5.83
N PRO A 733 32.30 -4.72 5.05
CA PRO A 733 30.95 -5.24 4.89
C PRO A 733 30.96 -6.62 4.23
N GLY A 734 30.12 -7.52 4.73
CA GLY A 734 30.00 -8.92 4.37
C GLY A 734 30.99 -9.85 5.10
N GLU A 735 31.87 -9.31 5.94
CA GLU A 735 33.02 -10.02 6.50
C GLU A 735 33.21 -9.70 8.00
N GLY A 736 34.06 -10.49 8.67
CA GLY A 736 34.44 -10.19 10.06
C GLY A 736 35.21 -8.87 10.18
N ASN A 737 34.85 -8.05 11.17
CA ASN A 737 35.43 -6.72 11.41
C ASN A 737 36.95 -6.74 11.60
N GLU A 738 37.62 -5.75 11.01
CA GLU A 738 39.07 -5.56 11.11
C GLU A 738 39.44 -4.24 11.79
N PHE A 739 40.21 -4.33 12.86
CA PHE A 739 40.72 -3.19 13.62
C PHE A 739 42.14 -3.48 14.10
N GLU A 740 42.91 -2.41 14.32
CA GLU A 740 44.23 -2.52 14.93
C GLU A 740 44.07 -3.01 16.37
N PRO A 741 45.05 -3.75 16.92
CA PRO A 741 44.97 -4.18 18.30
C PRO A 741 44.86 -2.98 19.22
N PHE A 742 44.03 -3.11 20.25
CA PHE A 742 43.71 -2.05 21.18
C PHE A 742 43.61 -2.62 22.61
N LEU A 743 43.80 -1.77 23.61
CA LEU A 743 43.81 -2.16 25.02
C LEU A 743 42.47 -1.78 25.68
N VAL A 744 41.84 -2.74 26.35
CA VAL A 744 40.66 -2.50 27.23
C VAL A 744 41.05 -2.70 28.69
N SER A 745 40.53 -1.86 29.58
CA SER A 745 40.79 -1.90 31.02
C SER A 745 39.54 -2.39 31.73
N ASP A 746 39.68 -3.36 32.62
CA ASP A 746 38.54 -4.06 33.25
C ASP A 746 38.38 -3.69 34.74
N SER A 747 39.46 -3.63 35.52
CA SER A 747 39.42 -3.23 36.94
C SER A 747 40.82 -2.97 37.55
N ILE A 748 40.84 -2.38 38.76
CA ILE A 748 42.02 -2.27 39.63
C ILE A 748 41.80 -3.17 40.85
N GLU A 749 42.58 -4.23 40.99
CA GLU A 749 42.67 -5.01 42.23
C GLU A 749 44.03 -4.75 42.90
N GLY A 750 44.07 -3.84 43.87
CA GLY A 750 45.32 -3.40 44.52
C GLY A 750 46.21 -2.56 43.60
N ASN A 751 47.54 -2.79 43.62
CA ASN A 751 48.50 -2.14 42.71
C ASN A 751 48.65 -2.89 41.37
N LEU A 752 47.71 -3.78 41.03
CA LEU A 752 47.72 -4.58 39.80
C LEU A 752 46.61 -4.10 38.87
N TYR A 753 46.98 -3.86 37.62
CA TYR A 753 46.06 -3.48 36.57
C TYR A 753 45.84 -4.64 35.59
N HIS A 754 44.58 -4.87 35.23
CA HIS A 754 44.19 -5.89 34.24
C HIS A 754 43.80 -5.23 32.93
N TYR A 755 44.56 -5.55 31.88
CA TYR A 755 44.22 -5.17 30.51
C TYR A 755 43.88 -6.39 29.68
N TYR A 756 43.03 -6.16 28.70
CA TYR A 756 42.79 -7.08 27.61
C TYR A 756 43.37 -6.44 26.36
N LEU A 757 44.36 -7.09 25.76
CA LEU A 757 44.71 -6.83 24.38
C LEU A 757 43.66 -7.52 23.51
N ILE A 758 42.93 -6.73 22.75
CA ILE A 758 41.93 -7.20 21.81
C ILE A 758 42.52 -7.07 20.41
N LYS A 759 42.46 -8.14 19.62
CA LYS A 759 42.84 -8.11 18.21
C LYS A 759 41.70 -8.66 17.35
N SER A 760 41.65 -8.23 16.09
CA SER A 760 40.79 -8.89 15.11
C SER A 760 41.29 -10.32 14.84
N ASN A 761 40.35 -11.23 14.64
CA ASN A 761 40.58 -12.66 14.36
C ASN A 761 41.46 -12.89 13.13
N LYS A 762 41.51 -11.90 12.23
CA LYS A 762 42.21 -11.98 10.94
C LYS A 762 43.67 -11.47 11.00
N GLN A 763 44.13 -10.89 12.11
CA GLN A 763 45.53 -10.45 12.26
C GLN A 763 46.40 -11.52 12.93
N GLU A 764 47.37 -12.07 12.17
CA GLU A 764 48.44 -12.91 12.71
C GLU A 764 49.50 -12.06 13.41
N ILE A 765 49.23 -11.73 14.68
CA ILE A 765 50.21 -11.08 15.56
C ILE A 765 50.69 -12.09 16.59
N SER A 766 52.00 -12.37 16.56
CA SER A 766 52.66 -13.27 17.52
C SER A 766 52.91 -12.58 18.88
N SER A 767 53.18 -11.29 18.85
CA SER A 767 53.40 -10.47 20.05
C SER A 767 53.17 -9.00 19.77
N VAL A 768 52.65 -8.27 20.75
CA VAL A 768 52.56 -6.80 20.71
C VAL A 768 53.55 -6.22 21.70
N LYS A 769 54.27 -5.17 21.27
CA LYS A 769 55.18 -4.41 22.12
C LYS A 769 54.45 -3.21 22.72
N ILE A 770 54.41 -3.18 24.04
CA ILE A 770 53.80 -2.10 24.82
C ILE A 770 54.92 -1.32 25.51
N THR A 771 54.98 -0.03 25.25
CA THR A 771 55.94 0.87 25.89
C THR A 771 55.20 1.72 26.91
N HIS A 772 55.74 1.76 28.12
CA HIS A 772 55.28 2.67 29.16
C HIS A 772 56.30 3.76 29.37
N TYR A 773 55.84 4.97 29.58
CA TYR A 773 56.73 6.09 29.86
C TYR A 773 56.07 7.12 30.79
N ASN A 774 56.91 7.84 31.53
CA ASN A 774 56.52 9.00 32.33
C ASN A 774 56.46 10.28 31.46
N TYR A 775 55.89 11.37 31.96
CA TYR A 775 55.63 12.56 31.13
C TYR A 775 56.88 13.14 30.42
N ASP A 776 58.06 13.05 31.02
CA ASP A 776 59.33 13.54 30.44
C ASP A 776 60.03 12.52 29.53
N ARG A 777 59.41 11.34 29.33
CA ARG A 777 59.91 10.19 28.56
C ARG A 777 61.27 9.66 29.01
N THR A 778 61.73 10.02 30.21
CA THR A 778 63.04 9.64 30.72
C THR A 778 63.10 8.19 31.18
N TYR A 779 61.96 7.64 31.61
CA TYR A 779 61.85 6.23 31.96
C TYR A 779 60.97 5.51 30.93
N GLN A 780 61.51 4.48 30.29
CA GLN A 780 60.77 3.65 29.33
C GLN A 780 60.86 2.19 29.75
N LYS A 781 59.71 1.52 29.85
CA LYS A 781 59.64 0.07 30.05
C LYS A 781 58.88 -0.56 28.89
N GLU A 782 59.55 -1.45 28.18
CA GLU A 782 58.97 -2.19 27.08
C GLU A 782 58.54 -3.59 27.55
N ILE A 783 57.33 -3.98 27.21
CA ILE A 783 56.77 -5.29 27.52
C ILE A 783 56.32 -5.92 26.21
N ASN A 784 56.90 -7.07 25.88
CA ASN A 784 56.42 -7.90 24.78
C ASN A 784 55.33 -8.84 25.32
N VAL A 785 54.11 -8.64 24.85
CA VAL A 785 52.96 -9.46 25.23
C VAL A 785 52.73 -10.50 24.15
N PRO A 786 52.88 -11.81 24.45
CA PRO A 786 52.49 -12.85 23.52
C PRO A 786 50.97 -12.84 23.36
N VAL A 787 50.50 -12.82 22.12
CA VAL A 787 49.07 -12.87 21.85
C VAL A 787 48.66 -14.33 21.74
N GLN A 788 47.76 -14.78 22.62
CA GLN A 788 47.25 -16.15 22.56
C GLN A 788 46.38 -16.34 21.30
N LYS A 789 46.10 -17.61 20.98
CA LYS A 789 45.28 -17.97 19.81
C LYS A 789 43.82 -17.54 20.00
N ASP A 790 43.37 -17.52 21.26
CA ASP A 790 42.10 -16.94 21.67
C ASP A 790 42.24 -15.41 21.65
N GLU A 791 41.22 -14.73 21.12
CA GLU A 791 41.21 -13.35 20.60
C GLU A 791 41.56 -12.25 21.63
N PHE A 792 41.86 -12.64 22.87
CA PHE A 792 42.14 -11.77 24.01
C PHE A 792 43.40 -12.24 24.74
N ALA A 793 44.35 -11.32 24.98
CA ALA A 793 45.46 -11.58 25.90
C ALA A 793 45.30 -10.72 27.15
N ARG A 794 45.15 -11.37 28.32
CA ARG A 794 45.20 -10.67 29.60
C ARG A 794 46.63 -10.21 29.89
N ILE A 795 46.83 -8.91 29.98
CA ILE A 795 48.11 -8.31 30.34
C ILE A 795 48.02 -7.91 31.81
N ASN A 796 48.79 -8.60 32.64
CA ASN A 796 49.03 -8.21 34.02
C ASN A 796 50.31 -7.40 34.06
N VAL A 797 50.20 -6.09 34.20
CA VAL A 797 51.37 -5.22 34.39
C VAL A 797 51.52 -4.94 35.89
N PRO A 798 52.59 -5.44 36.55
CA PRO A 798 52.94 -4.95 37.87
C PRO A 798 53.43 -3.51 37.76
N VAL A 799 52.82 -2.60 38.53
CA VAL A 799 53.29 -1.22 38.70
C VAL A 799 54.64 -1.28 39.39
N ASP A 800 55.68 -0.75 38.74
CA ASP A 800 56.98 -0.60 39.38
C ASP A 800 56.80 0.34 40.59
N SER A 801 57.36 -0.03 41.75
CA SER A 801 57.32 0.81 42.95
C SER A 801 57.85 2.23 42.73
N SER A 802 58.72 2.43 41.73
CA SER A 802 59.26 3.74 41.33
C SER A 802 58.24 4.64 40.60
N TRP A 803 57.10 4.10 40.18
CA TRP A 803 56.05 4.83 39.46
C TRP A 803 54.91 5.30 40.38
N GLN A 804 55.10 5.17 41.69
CA GLN A 804 54.16 5.72 42.66
C GLN A 804 54.06 7.24 42.51
N ASP A 805 52.83 7.75 42.51
CA ASP A 805 52.49 9.17 42.49
C ASP A 805 52.80 9.93 41.16
N THR A 806 52.91 9.26 40.01
CA THR A 806 53.05 9.91 38.67
C THR A 806 51.98 9.47 37.67
N LEU A 807 51.70 10.35 36.71
CA LEU A 807 50.95 10.06 35.49
C LEU A 807 51.79 9.17 34.57
N ILE A 808 51.30 7.97 34.28
CA ILE A 808 51.94 7.03 33.36
C ILE A 808 51.21 7.10 32.03
N TYR A 809 51.97 7.11 30.94
CA TYR A 809 51.49 6.96 29.59
C TYR A 809 51.85 5.57 29.08
N GLN A 810 50.94 4.96 28.34
CA GLN A 810 51.22 3.72 27.62
C GLN A 810 51.03 3.93 26.14
N SER A 811 51.83 3.27 25.32
CA SER A 811 51.70 3.28 23.88
C SER A 811 52.05 1.91 23.32
N MET A 812 51.27 1.42 22.37
CA MET A 812 51.69 0.30 21.53
C MET A 812 52.62 0.78 20.41
N GLU A 813 53.47 -0.12 19.90
CA GLU A 813 54.48 0.18 18.87
C GLU A 813 53.93 0.89 17.61
N ASN A 814 52.63 0.76 17.34
CA ASN A 814 51.93 1.39 16.22
C ASN A 814 51.11 2.65 16.60
N SER A 815 51.28 3.18 17.81
CA SER A 815 50.84 4.53 18.26
C SER A 815 49.33 4.80 18.40
N SER A 816 48.45 3.80 18.43
CA SER A 816 46.99 4.03 18.40
C SER A 816 46.30 4.20 19.76
N ASP A 817 46.79 3.59 20.84
CA ASP A 817 46.13 3.63 22.15
C ASP A 817 47.03 4.15 23.27
N ILE A 818 46.47 5.09 24.04
CA ILE A 818 47.11 5.70 25.21
C ILE A 818 46.21 5.55 26.42
N LYS A 819 46.73 4.89 27.45
CA LYS A 819 46.06 4.83 28.75
C LYS A 819 46.81 5.67 29.76
N LEU A 820 46.04 6.41 30.55
CA LEU A 820 46.53 7.31 31.59
C LEU A 820 46.33 6.70 32.96
N TYR A 821 47.37 6.83 33.78
CA TYR A 821 47.37 6.31 35.14
C TYR A 821 47.66 7.42 36.12
N ASN A 822 46.62 7.89 36.80
CA ASN A 822 46.81 8.76 37.94
C ASN A 822 46.76 7.92 39.22
N LEU A 823 47.94 7.61 39.76
CA LEU A 823 48.10 6.86 41.02
C LEU A 823 47.97 7.74 42.27
N ASP A 824 48.11 9.04 42.11
CA ASP A 824 47.99 10.03 43.20
C ASP A 824 46.52 10.26 43.58
N GLY A 825 45.59 9.98 42.66
CA GLY A 825 44.15 9.94 42.91
C GLY A 825 43.43 11.28 42.82
N LEU A 826 44.14 12.34 42.46
CA LEU A 826 43.59 13.70 42.31
C LEU A 826 43.30 14.04 40.85
N TYR A 827 42.04 14.28 40.52
CA TYR A 827 41.59 14.51 39.14
C TYR A 827 41.08 15.93 38.95
N ILE A 828 41.32 16.50 37.75
CA ILE A 828 40.56 17.61 37.21
C ILE A 828 39.18 17.07 36.85
N GLU A 829 38.23 17.24 37.77
CA GLU A 829 36.88 16.66 37.71
C GLU A 829 35.96 17.48 36.81
N ALA A 830 36.06 18.80 36.88
CA ALA A 830 35.26 19.69 36.06
C ALA A 830 35.98 21.01 35.86
N LEU A 831 35.61 21.72 34.81
CA LEU A 831 36.00 23.12 34.62
C LEU A 831 34.86 23.89 33.95
N ARG A 832 34.83 25.18 34.23
CA ARG A 832 33.96 26.15 33.56
C ARG A 832 34.81 27.19 32.85
N PRO A 833 35.03 27.06 31.52
CA PRO A 833 35.69 28.10 30.75
C PRO A 833 34.77 29.32 30.61
N HIS A 834 35.31 30.53 30.78
CA HIS A 834 34.53 31.77 30.67
C HIS A 834 35.39 32.92 30.10
N PRO A 835 35.82 32.84 28.82
CA PRO A 835 36.82 33.74 28.24
C PRO A 835 36.40 35.23 28.21
N GLN A 836 35.10 35.54 28.33
CA GLN A 836 34.60 36.92 28.39
C GLN A 836 34.51 37.51 29.82
N ASN A 837 34.59 36.68 30.86
CA ASN A 837 34.54 37.08 32.27
C ASN A 837 35.41 36.13 33.08
N SER A 838 36.74 36.30 32.95
CA SER A 838 37.73 35.39 33.51
C SER A 838 37.65 35.26 35.05
N GLN A 839 37.10 36.28 35.72
CA GLN A 839 36.86 36.27 37.17
C GLN A 839 35.80 35.26 37.63
N ASN A 840 35.06 34.63 36.71
CA ASN A 840 34.06 33.60 37.00
C ASN A 840 34.46 32.21 36.46
N GLU A 841 35.73 32.04 36.09
CA GLU A 841 36.32 30.76 35.72
C GLU A 841 36.71 29.96 36.96
N TRP A 842 36.52 28.65 36.88
CA TRP A 842 36.94 27.76 37.96
C TRP A 842 37.25 26.36 37.46
N VAL A 843 38.12 25.68 38.21
CA VAL A 843 38.48 24.28 38.03
C VAL A 843 38.12 23.52 39.30
N LEU A 844 37.50 22.36 39.17
CA LEU A 844 37.15 21.48 40.28
C LEU A 844 38.17 20.34 40.35
N LEU A 845 38.90 20.25 41.46
CA LEU A 845 39.85 19.19 41.73
C LEU A 845 39.25 18.21 42.74
N CYS A 846 39.16 16.92 42.40
CA CYS A 846 38.56 15.91 43.26
C CYS A 846 39.53 14.79 43.61
N ASN A 847 39.63 14.46 44.90
CA ASN A 847 40.41 13.33 45.38
C ASN A 847 39.56 12.06 45.33
N ARG A 848 39.73 11.27 44.28
CA ARG A 848 39.13 9.93 44.11
C ARG A 848 40.01 8.81 44.70
N GLY A 849 41.16 9.16 45.29
CA GLY A 849 42.09 8.23 45.91
C GLY A 849 41.74 7.86 47.35
N ASN A 850 42.53 6.96 47.93
CA ASN A 850 42.31 6.44 49.30
C ASN A 850 43.15 7.14 50.38
N LYS A 851 43.84 8.24 50.03
CA LYS A 851 44.73 8.99 50.94
C LYS A 851 44.34 10.47 50.92
N THR A 852 44.48 11.14 52.05
CA THR A 852 44.39 12.62 52.10
C THR A 852 45.58 13.21 51.34
N ILE A 853 45.30 14.23 50.52
CA ILE A 853 46.27 14.90 49.65
C ILE A 853 46.50 16.31 50.16
N ASP A 854 47.76 16.69 50.34
CA ASP A 854 48.15 18.08 50.63
C ASP A 854 48.46 18.79 49.31
N ILE A 855 47.59 19.73 48.92
CA ILE A 855 47.68 20.44 47.65
C ILE A 855 48.75 21.55 47.63
N SER A 856 49.43 21.82 48.75
CA SER A 856 50.43 22.90 48.84
C SER A 856 51.64 22.71 47.93
N ASP A 857 51.98 21.46 47.60
CA ASP A 857 53.08 21.11 46.70
C ASP A 857 52.65 21.03 45.22
N TYR A 858 51.43 21.44 44.86
CA TYR A 858 50.88 21.28 43.51
C TYR A 858 50.91 22.58 42.70
N GLU A 859 51.03 22.41 41.39
CA GLU A 859 50.96 23.48 40.40
C GLU A 859 49.95 23.09 39.33
N ILE A 860 49.30 24.08 38.76
CA ILE A 860 48.48 23.94 37.55
C ILE A 860 49.16 24.66 36.40
N GLU A 861 49.11 24.07 35.22
CA GLU A 861 49.68 24.60 33.99
C GLU A 861 48.60 24.64 32.91
N ASP A 862 48.54 25.75 32.17
CA ASP A 862 47.73 25.88 30.97
C ASP A 862 48.62 25.87 29.71
N ASN A 863 48.11 26.36 28.59
CA ASN A 863 48.90 26.43 27.35
C ASN A 863 50.09 27.41 27.42
N ALA A 864 50.05 28.42 28.30
CA ALA A 864 50.98 29.55 28.28
C ALA A 864 51.75 29.78 29.59
N SER A 865 51.28 29.23 30.71
CA SER A 865 51.71 29.60 32.05
C SER A 865 51.61 28.45 33.05
N THR A 866 52.32 28.56 34.16
CA THR A 866 52.27 27.63 35.29
C THR A 866 52.19 28.42 36.58
N ASP A 867 51.24 28.05 37.44
CA ASP A 867 51.04 28.68 38.74
C ASP A 867 50.96 27.62 39.86
N GLY A 868 51.64 27.89 40.98
CA GLY A 868 51.45 27.14 42.21
C GLY A 868 50.07 27.33 42.80
N ILE A 869 49.48 26.26 43.33
CA ILE A 869 48.18 26.26 44.00
C ILE A 869 48.35 26.70 45.46
N THR A 870 47.49 27.60 45.92
CA THR A 870 47.47 28.11 47.29
C THR A 870 46.05 28.24 47.82
N THR A 871 45.91 28.48 49.13
CA THR A 871 44.58 28.67 49.73
C THR A 871 44.09 30.10 49.50
N TYR A 872 42.79 30.26 49.22
CA TYR A 872 42.23 31.56 48.88
C TYR A 872 42.47 32.63 49.97
N LEU A 873 42.30 32.25 51.25
CA LEU A 873 42.48 33.14 52.39
C LEU A 873 43.95 33.51 52.63
N SER A 874 44.91 32.61 52.35
CA SER A 874 46.33 32.94 52.49
C SER A 874 46.76 34.03 51.50
N ARG A 875 46.15 34.06 50.31
CA ARG A 875 46.45 35.06 49.28
C ARG A 875 45.69 36.37 49.46
N LYS A 876 44.40 36.33 49.80
CA LYS A 876 43.55 37.54 49.86
C LYS A 876 43.44 38.17 51.25
N GLY A 877 43.60 37.41 52.32
CA GLY A 877 43.68 37.94 53.70
C GLY A 877 42.41 38.61 54.27
N VAL A 878 41.26 38.59 53.58
CA VAL A 878 40.05 39.33 54.02
C VAL A 878 38.82 38.43 54.19
N SER A 879 38.35 37.74 53.15
CA SER A 879 37.19 36.83 53.15
C SER A 879 37.08 36.08 51.82
N LEU A 880 36.27 35.03 51.75
CA LEU A 880 35.91 34.35 50.49
C LEU A 880 35.14 35.30 49.53
N PRO A 881 35.13 35.04 48.20
CA PRO A 881 34.33 35.81 47.24
C PRO A 881 32.84 35.84 47.58
N SER A 882 32.17 36.91 47.13
CA SER A 882 30.70 36.99 47.19
C SER A 882 30.12 35.81 46.40
N GLY A 883 29.18 35.06 46.99
CA GLY A 883 28.66 33.81 46.42
C GLY A 883 29.05 32.55 47.20
N LEU A 884 30.09 32.61 48.05
CA LEU A 884 30.49 31.51 48.94
C LEU A 884 30.21 31.85 50.41
N GLN A 885 29.52 30.97 51.12
CA GLN A 885 29.20 31.17 52.54
C GLN A 885 30.29 30.59 53.45
N ALA A 886 30.82 31.43 54.35
CA ALA A 886 31.76 31.00 55.38
C ALA A 886 31.11 29.95 56.30
N GLY A 887 31.77 28.80 56.49
CA GLY A 887 31.24 27.66 57.25
C GLY A 887 30.76 26.49 56.38
N MET A 888 30.39 26.74 55.11
CA MET A 888 30.19 25.68 54.10
C MET A 888 31.46 25.44 53.27
N PHE A 889 32.26 26.49 53.10
CA PHE A 889 33.54 26.45 52.38
C PHE A 889 34.68 26.89 53.30
N ASP A 890 35.81 26.19 53.20
CA ASP A 890 37.07 26.47 53.88
C ASP A 890 38.10 26.95 52.86
N GLY A 891 38.47 28.23 52.95
CA GLY A 891 39.49 28.84 52.10
C GLY A 891 40.88 28.88 52.71
N GLY A 892 41.13 28.21 53.83
CA GLY A 892 42.39 28.28 54.59
C GLY A 892 43.16 26.96 54.67
N ASN A 893 42.60 25.86 54.18
CA ASN A 893 43.18 24.52 54.31
C ASN A 893 43.67 23.96 52.96
N PHE A 894 44.78 23.22 53.00
CA PHE A 894 45.40 22.57 51.84
C PHE A 894 45.05 21.08 51.69
N LEU A 895 44.39 20.49 52.70
CA LEU A 895 44.18 19.04 52.75
C LEU A 895 42.86 18.62 52.11
N ILE A 896 42.94 17.97 50.94
CA ILE A 896 41.79 17.35 50.26
C ILE A 896 41.68 15.89 50.73
N THR A 897 40.69 15.59 51.57
CA THR A 897 40.45 14.23 52.09
C THR A 897 39.84 13.30 51.02
N GLN A 898 39.81 11.99 51.29
CA GLN A 898 39.24 11.01 50.38
C GLN A 898 37.77 11.34 50.02
N GLY A 899 37.47 11.38 48.72
CA GLY A 899 36.13 11.68 48.19
C GLY A 899 35.74 13.16 48.22
N GLN A 900 36.62 14.04 48.71
CA GLN A 900 36.40 15.48 48.78
C GLN A 900 36.90 16.18 47.52
N CYS A 901 36.27 17.31 47.19
CA CYS A 901 36.68 18.17 46.09
C CYS A 901 37.00 19.60 46.56
N ALA A 902 37.80 20.30 45.78
CA ALA A 902 38.20 21.69 46.00
C ALA A 902 38.00 22.51 44.71
N TYR A 903 37.41 23.70 44.85
CA TYR A 903 37.35 24.66 43.76
C TYR A 903 38.64 25.47 43.71
N LEU A 904 39.27 25.51 42.54
CA LEU A 904 40.38 26.39 42.21
C LEU A 904 39.83 27.59 41.43
N LEU A 905 39.92 28.77 42.05
CA LEU A 905 39.31 30.01 41.56
C LEU A 905 40.36 31.00 41.04
N ASP A 906 39.92 31.88 40.13
CA ASP A 906 40.66 33.09 39.78
C ASP A 906 41.01 33.86 41.07
N PRO A 907 42.30 34.22 41.26
CA PRO A 907 42.69 35.05 42.38
C PRO A 907 41.84 36.31 42.54
N ASP A 908 41.53 37.03 41.47
CA ASP A 908 40.78 38.28 41.49
C ASP A 908 39.25 38.09 41.43
N ALA A 909 38.76 36.86 41.57
CA ALA A 909 37.33 36.57 41.70
C ALA A 909 36.75 37.29 42.92
N SER A 910 35.86 38.27 42.68
CA SER A 910 35.17 39.03 43.74
C SER A 910 33.71 38.60 43.92
N ASN A 911 33.10 38.05 42.87
CA ASN A 911 31.76 37.49 42.85
C ASN A 911 31.76 36.22 42.00
N ILE A 912 31.41 35.06 42.58
CA ILE A 912 31.47 33.79 41.87
C ILE A 912 30.13 33.05 41.88
N THR A 913 29.80 32.45 40.75
CA THR A 913 28.63 31.58 40.62
C THR A 913 29.08 30.14 40.47
N LEU A 914 28.91 29.36 41.53
CA LEU A 914 29.10 27.91 41.49
C LEU A 914 27.79 27.23 41.10
N GLN A 915 27.85 26.30 40.15
CA GLN A 915 26.79 25.31 39.99
C GLN A 915 27.22 24.05 40.77
N GLU A 916 26.26 23.35 41.37
CA GLU A 916 26.55 22.10 42.08
C GLU A 916 26.96 21.02 41.09
N VAL A 917 28.22 20.57 41.17
CA VAL A 917 28.77 19.50 40.35
C VAL A 917 29.35 18.44 41.26
N GLY A 918 28.64 17.32 41.44
CA GLY A 918 29.09 16.21 42.27
C GLY A 918 28.94 16.42 43.79
N ASN A 919 29.84 15.81 44.57
CA ASN A 919 29.85 15.96 46.04
C ASN A 919 30.22 17.41 46.42
N PRO A 920 29.53 18.03 47.40
CA PRO A 920 29.70 19.44 47.74
C PRO A 920 31.17 19.74 48.07
N PRO A 921 31.87 20.56 47.27
CA PRO A 921 33.25 20.90 47.52
C PRO A 921 33.31 21.77 48.76
N THR A 922 34.16 21.41 49.72
CA THR A 922 34.26 22.14 50.99
C THR A 922 35.52 23.00 51.05
N LEU A 923 36.37 22.98 50.02
CA LEU A 923 37.63 23.72 49.96
C LEU A 923 37.67 24.72 48.81
N VAL A 924 38.25 25.89 49.09
CA VAL A 924 38.44 26.97 48.11
C VAL A 924 39.92 27.33 48.02
N LEU A 925 40.48 27.03 46.86
CA LEU A 925 41.86 27.24 46.46
C LEU A 925 41.92 28.35 45.41
N THR A 926 43.12 28.87 45.21
CA THR A 926 43.44 29.80 44.12
C THR A 926 44.88 29.55 43.66
N THR A 927 45.28 30.17 42.57
CA THR A 927 46.66 30.13 42.08
C THR A 927 47.52 31.19 42.80
N SER A 928 48.83 31.20 42.56
CA SER A 928 49.79 32.18 43.11
C SER A 928 49.94 33.45 42.26
N SER A 929 49.63 33.39 40.96
CA SER A 929 49.36 34.54 40.08
C SER A 929 48.03 34.36 39.32
N THR A 930 47.62 35.31 38.47
CA THR A 930 46.43 35.19 37.60
C THR A 930 46.76 34.63 36.21
N SER A 931 47.96 34.06 36.06
CA SER A 931 48.48 33.70 34.74
C SER A 931 47.85 32.44 34.17
N THR A 932 47.49 31.46 35.00
CA THR A 932 46.91 30.17 34.61
C THR A 932 45.39 30.08 34.83
N ILE A 933 44.87 30.70 35.90
CA ILE A 933 43.43 30.87 36.13
C ILE A 933 43.15 32.37 36.25
N GLY A 934 42.18 32.87 35.47
CA GLY A 934 41.83 34.30 35.44
C GLY A 934 42.31 35.08 34.20
N ASN A 935 42.97 34.39 33.27
CA ASN A 935 43.39 34.90 31.96
C ASN A 935 42.34 34.65 30.84
N GLY A 936 41.26 33.91 31.13
CA GLY A 936 40.25 33.54 30.14
C GLY A 936 40.51 32.18 29.50
N ILE A 937 40.41 31.08 30.27
CA ILE A 937 40.54 29.70 29.78
C ILE A 937 39.67 29.52 28.53
N SER A 938 40.32 29.30 27.40
CA SER A 938 39.66 29.16 26.11
C SER A 938 38.89 27.84 26.03
N LYS A 939 37.90 27.79 25.12
CA LYS A 939 37.12 26.58 24.79
C LYS A 939 37.99 25.43 24.22
N THR A 940 39.28 25.64 24.03
CA THR A 940 40.22 24.66 23.47
C THR A 940 41.46 24.45 24.34
N ASP A 941 41.52 25.08 25.51
CA ASP A 941 42.70 25.02 26.36
C ASP A 941 42.80 23.68 27.09
N THR A 942 44.04 23.20 27.23
CA THR A 942 44.39 22.02 28.03
C THR A 942 44.90 22.48 29.39
N LEU A 943 44.59 21.72 30.43
CA LEU A 943 45.08 21.98 31.79
C LEU A 943 45.82 20.77 32.31
N ASP A 944 47.01 20.98 32.86
CA ASP A 944 47.85 19.91 33.42
C ASP A 944 48.13 20.20 34.90
N LEU A 945 48.04 19.16 35.71
CA LEU A 945 48.24 19.23 37.15
C LEU A 945 49.57 18.56 37.52
N PHE A 946 50.45 19.29 38.18
CA PHE A 946 51.77 18.82 38.61
C PHE A 946 51.91 18.85 40.13
N LYS A 947 52.84 18.05 40.65
CA LYS A 947 53.21 17.96 42.07
C LYS A 947 54.73 18.00 42.22
N TRP A 948 55.22 18.75 43.18
CA TRP A 948 56.63 18.75 43.57
C TRP A 948 56.91 17.70 44.65
N LYS A 949 57.92 16.85 44.43
CA LYS A 949 58.36 15.87 45.43
C LYS A 949 59.86 15.66 45.34
N GLY A 950 60.59 15.95 46.42
CA GLY A 950 62.04 15.76 46.48
C GLY A 950 62.83 16.55 45.43
N GLY A 951 62.33 17.73 45.03
CA GLY A 951 62.94 18.58 44.00
C GLY A 951 62.58 18.20 42.55
N ASN A 952 61.74 17.16 42.35
CA ASN A 952 61.26 16.76 41.03
C ASN A 952 59.82 17.23 40.81
N ARG A 953 59.52 17.70 39.59
CA ARG A 953 58.18 18.04 39.12
C ARG A 953 57.54 16.80 38.51
N ILE A 954 56.43 16.35 39.06
CA ILE A 954 55.75 15.11 38.70
C ILE A 954 54.38 15.45 38.10
N HIS A 955 54.09 14.95 36.91
CA HIS A 955 52.79 15.14 36.27
C HIS A 955 51.76 14.20 36.92
N ILE A 956 50.58 14.71 37.30
CA ILE A 956 49.54 13.97 38.04
C ILE A 956 48.31 13.69 37.20
N HIS A 957 47.77 14.70 36.52
CA HIS A 957 46.54 14.58 35.73
C HIS A 957 46.46 15.66 34.65
N SER A 958 45.68 15.41 33.60
CA SER A 958 45.50 16.31 32.47
C SER A 958 44.03 16.40 32.06
N PHE A 959 43.62 17.59 31.64
CA PHE A 959 42.45 17.85 30.81
C PHE A 959 42.92 18.18 29.40
N GLY A 960 42.43 17.43 28.40
CA GLY A 960 42.84 17.56 26.98
C GLY A 960 44.16 16.88 26.61
N ASN A 961 44.91 16.39 27.61
CA ASN A 961 46.08 15.53 27.45
C ASN A 961 47.18 16.11 26.54
N LYS A 962 47.62 17.35 26.83
CA LYS A 962 48.62 18.12 26.06
C LYS A 962 49.89 17.33 25.69
N TYR A 963 50.37 16.51 26.61
CA TYR A 963 51.63 15.75 26.48
C TYR A 963 51.45 14.33 25.89
N SER A 964 50.21 13.98 25.55
CA SER A 964 49.84 12.74 24.86
C SER A 964 50.12 12.83 23.36
N HIS A 965 50.25 11.69 22.67
CA HIS A 965 50.31 11.64 21.21
C HIS A 965 48.92 11.77 20.54
N SER A 966 47.84 11.75 21.32
CA SER A 966 46.46 12.05 20.88
C SER A 966 45.82 13.11 21.79
N PRO A 967 46.23 14.38 21.68
CA PRO A 967 45.61 15.48 22.42
C PRO A 967 44.19 15.74 21.90
N PHE A 968 43.29 16.19 22.76
CA PHE A 968 41.93 16.55 22.39
C PHE A 968 41.50 17.87 23.03
N SER A 969 40.45 18.46 22.46
CA SER A 969 39.78 19.65 23.00
C SER A 969 38.27 19.42 23.00
N ILE A 970 37.57 20.08 23.91
CA ILE A 970 36.11 20.01 24.04
C ILE A 970 35.57 21.42 23.94
N THR A 971 34.80 21.70 22.89
CA THR A 971 34.16 23.00 22.71
C THR A 971 32.92 23.10 23.59
N ALA A 972 32.88 24.08 24.49
CA ALA A 972 31.73 24.42 25.35
C ALA A 972 31.28 25.88 25.10
N GLU A 973 29.99 26.17 25.24
CA GLU A 973 29.41 27.52 25.14
C GLU A 973 29.56 28.35 26.43
N LEU A 974 29.26 29.65 26.34
CA LEU A 974 29.22 30.52 27.53
C LEU A 974 28.21 29.94 28.53
N ASP A 975 28.64 29.74 29.78
CA ASP A 975 27.91 29.11 30.89
C ASP A 975 27.85 27.58 30.93
N GLU A 976 28.49 26.87 30.00
CA GLU A 976 28.58 25.41 30.05
C GLU A 976 29.74 24.91 30.94
N ILE A 977 29.54 23.76 31.58
CA ILE A 977 30.51 23.06 32.41
C ILE A 977 30.95 21.80 31.70
N ILE A 978 32.27 21.60 31.61
CA ILE A 978 32.86 20.36 31.11
C ILE A 978 33.18 19.51 32.33
N ARG A 979 32.52 18.35 32.46
CA ARG A 979 32.63 17.46 33.62
C ARG A 979 33.12 16.09 33.21
N LEU A 980 34.07 15.54 33.95
CA LEU A 980 34.51 14.16 33.84
C LEU A 980 33.42 13.21 34.35
N LYS A 981 32.97 12.27 33.51
CA LYS A 981 31.94 11.28 33.89
C LYS A 981 32.43 10.39 35.04
N GLU A 982 31.48 9.89 35.81
CA GLU A 982 31.78 9.00 36.94
C GLU A 982 32.55 7.75 36.47
N GLY A 983 33.58 7.36 37.22
CA GLY A 983 34.44 6.21 36.90
C GLY A 983 35.40 6.42 35.71
N LYS A 984 35.32 7.54 34.98
CA LYS A 984 36.23 7.88 33.87
C LYS A 984 37.48 8.59 34.35
N ARG A 985 38.54 8.58 33.54
CA ARG A 985 39.88 9.12 33.91
C ARG A 985 40.30 10.35 33.09
N GLY A 986 39.61 10.63 31.99
CA GLY A 986 39.91 11.78 31.13
C GLY A 986 40.89 11.45 30.02
N GLU A 987 40.87 10.20 29.52
CA GLU A 987 41.81 9.73 28.50
C GLU A 987 41.47 10.29 27.10
N VAL A 988 40.19 10.52 26.86
CA VAL A 988 39.62 10.95 25.58
C VAL A 988 38.49 11.96 25.79
N SER A 989 38.09 12.69 24.75
CA SER A 989 36.99 13.67 24.83
C SER A 989 35.67 13.07 25.31
N SER A 990 35.39 11.80 24.97
CA SER A 990 34.16 11.09 25.36
C SER A 990 34.04 10.77 26.85
N ASP A 991 35.15 10.84 27.60
CA ASP A 991 35.15 10.69 29.06
C ASP A 991 34.46 11.86 29.77
N TYR A 992 34.25 12.96 29.07
CA TYR A 992 33.62 14.16 29.59
C TYR A 992 32.19 14.34 29.06
N GLU A 993 31.38 15.08 29.81
CA GLU A 993 30.06 15.57 29.43
C GLU A 993 30.03 17.09 29.53
N VAL A 994 29.22 17.73 28.69
CA VAL A 994 29.00 19.18 28.71
C VAL A 994 27.61 19.44 29.30
N ILE A 995 27.56 20.18 30.40
CA ILE A 995 26.36 20.46 31.19
C ILE A 995 26.05 21.96 31.09
N LYS A 996 24.77 22.33 31.05
CA LYS A 996 24.30 23.73 31.05
C LYS A 996 23.80 24.15 32.43
#